data_AF-A0A970CTP4-F1
#
_entry.id   AF-A0A970CTP4-F1
#
_cell.length_a   1.000
_cell.length_b   1.000
_cell.length_c   1.000
_cell.angle_alpha   90.00
_cell.angle_beta   90.00
_cell.angle_gamma   90.00
#
_symmetry.space_group_name_H-M   'P 1'
#
loop_
_entity.id
_entity.type
_entity.pdbx_description
1 polymer ?
#
loop_
_entity_poly.entity_id
_entity_poly.type
_entity_poly.pdbx_seq_one_letter_code
_entity_poly.pdbx_strand_id
1 'polypeptide(L)'
;MMDTILNLGLNDTVVEAFAKKTNNPRFAYDSYRRFIQMYSDVVMEVGKKFFEELIDKMKKEKGVTLDTELTADDLKTLAEQFKAEYKAKIGSDFPSDPKEQLMGAVKAVFRSWNNPRAIYYRRMNDIPGSWGTAVNIQAMVFGNMGDTSGTGVAFTRNPSTGEKKLYGEFLMNAQGEDVVAGVRTPQTIDHLNDELPECYNEFVAICDKLEKHYRDMQDMEFTIERGKLFMLQTRNGKRTAQAALKIAVDLVSEGMLTKEEAIMKVDPRQLDTLLHPNFEEKALKAAKPIAKGLPASPGAATGKIFFTADDATAAFNNGEKQVILVRVETSPEDIEGMHVSQGFLTARGGMTSHAAVVARGMGRCCVAGCGEVRINEKEKFFKDKEGNVYKEGDWISLDGSTGNVYAGKLPTVDPELTGDFGKFMEWVDEIRVLKVRTNADTPADAAQAFKFGAEGIGLCRTEHMFFEGDRIKAMREMIVARTEEQRRKALAKLLPIQRKDFEGLFREMKGLPVTIRYLDPPLHEFLPHNKEDIESLSAELGISFEELKSIVDGLHEFNPMMGHRGCRLAVSYPEIAEMQTRAVIEAAINVNKEGMNVIPEIMIPLVGDVKELKYVKDVVVKTADEVIKEAGVDLKYMVGTMIEIPRAALTADEIAAEAEFFSFGTNDLTQMAFGFSRDDAGNFLEDYYAKKIYESDPFAKLDQIGVGKLVDMAVQLGKKTRPDIKLGICGEHGGEPSSVEFCHRVGLNYVSCSPFRVPIARLAAAQAQVQNPRK
;
A
#
# COMPACT_ATOMS: atom_id res chain seq x y z
N MET A 1 -3.07 -6.88 20.39
CA MET A 1 -4.16 -7.22 21.33
C MET A 1 -3.58 -8.12 22.41
N MET A 2 -4.21 -8.20 23.57
CA MET A 2 -3.78 -9.10 24.64
C MET A 2 -3.89 -10.57 24.20
N ASP A 3 -2.99 -11.41 24.69
CA ASP A 3 -3.07 -12.86 24.52
C ASP A 3 -4.15 -13.46 25.46
N THR A 4 -4.72 -14.60 25.07
CA THR A 4 -5.78 -15.31 25.80
C THR A 4 -5.27 -15.81 27.16
N ILE A 5 -6.10 -15.81 28.20
CA ILE A 5 -5.80 -16.44 29.50
C ILE A 5 -6.75 -17.61 29.71
N LEU A 6 -6.21 -18.82 29.89
CA LEU A 6 -6.98 -20.03 30.17
C LEU A 6 -6.94 -20.39 31.65
N ASN A 7 -7.88 -21.23 32.09
CA ASN A 7 -7.91 -21.83 33.44
C ASN A 7 -8.01 -20.81 34.60
N LEU A 8 -8.56 -19.61 34.34
CA LEU A 8 -8.77 -18.58 35.37
C LEU A 8 -9.69 -19.11 36.48
N GLY A 9 -9.30 -18.88 37.73
CA GLY A 9 -9.98 -19.37 38.93
C GLY A 9 -9.26 -20.53 39.62
N LEU A 10 -8.16 -21.04 39.05
CA LEU A 10 -7.30 -22.01 39.73
C LEU A 10 -6.54 -21.35 40.89
N ASN A 11 -6.48 -22.07 42.00
CA ASN A 11 -5.65 -21.79 43.17
C ASN A 11 -5.31 -23.12 43.87
N ASP A 12 -4.52 -23.07 44.94
CA ASP A 12 -4.03 -24.27 45.64
C ASP A 12 -5.16 -25.18 46.16
N THR A 13 -6.34 -24.63 46.49
CA THR A 13 -7.49 -25.44 46.92
C THR A 13 -8.26 -26.01 45.73
N VAL A 14 -8.48 -25.20 44.70
CA VAL A 14 -9.24 -25.58 43.51
C VAL A 14 -8.48 -26.64 42.71
N VAL A 15 -7.15 -26.53 42.57
CA VAL A 15 -6.35 -27.51 41.81
C VAL A 15 -6.41 -28.91 42.44
N GLU A 16 -6.38 -29.00 43.77
CA GLU A 16 -6.50 -30.28 44.49
C GLU A 16 -7.89 -30.89 44.32
N ALA A 17 -8.94 -30.07 44.42
CA ALA A 17 -10.31 -30.51 44.14
C ALA A 17 -10.49 -30.94 42.68
N PHE A 18 -9.83 -30.24 41.75
CA PHE A 18 -9.88 -30.50 40.32
C PHE A 18 -9.15 -31.80 39.96
N ALA A 19 -7.99 -32.05 40.56
CA ALA A 19 -7.23 -33.30 40.45
C ALA A 19 -8.09 -34.50 40.88
N LYS A 20 -8.78 -34.39 42.03
CA LYS A 20 -9.66 -35.45 42.54
C LYS A 20 -10.87 -35.67 41.64
N LYS A 21 -11.53 -34.58 41.20
CA LYS A 21 -12.74 -34.66 40.37
C LYS A 21 -12.48 -35.30 39.00
N THR A 22 -11.30 -35.08 38.44
CA THR A 22 -10.91 -35.57 37.11
C THR A 22 -10.17 -36.90 37.17
N ASN A 23 -9.83 -37.38 38.37
CA ASN A 23 -8.93 -38.51 38.61
C ASN A 23 -7.62 -38.41 37.81
N ASN A 24 -7.15 -37.19 37.58
CA ASN A 24 -5.98 -36.88 36.76
C ASN A 24 -5.18 -35.72 37.39
N PRO A 25 -4.37 -36.01 38.42
CA PRO A 25 -3.61 -34.98 39.12
C PRO A 25 -2.60 -34.29 38.20
N ARG A 26 -2.03 -35.02 37.24
CA ARG A 26 -1.13 -34.45 36.22
C ARG A 26 -1.81 -33.33 35.45
N PHE A 27 -3.01 -33.58 34.91
CA PHE A 27 -3.79 -32.59 34.17
C PHE A 27 -4.13 -31.34 35.01
N ALA A 28 -4.53 -31.52 36.26
CA ALA A 28 -4.88 -30.40 37.13
C ALA A 28 -3.66 -29.50 37.40
N TYR A 29 -2.51 -30.08 37.73
CA TYR A 29 -1.28 -29.31 37.98
C TYR A 29 -0.66 -28.73 36.70
N ASP A 30 -0.79 -29.41 35.56
CA ASP A 30 -0.41 -28.84 34.26
C ASP A 30 -1.24 -27.58 33.94
N SER A 31 -2.55 -27.66 34.15
CA SER A 31 -3.45 -26.52 33.96
C SER A 31 -3.13 -25.37 34.91
N TYR A 32 -2.73 -25.68 36.16
CA TYR A 32 -2.40 -24.68 37.16
C TYR A 32 -1.07 -23.98 36.89
N ARG A 33 0.00 -24.71 36.55
CA ARG A 33 1.28 -24.09 36.18
C ARG A 33 1.14 -23.22 34.93
N ARG A 34 0.36 -23.65 33.94
CA ARG A 34 0.04 -22.84 32.75
C ARG A 34 -0.70 -21.56 33.13
N PHE A 35 -1.72 -21.68 33.97
CA PHE A 35 -2.45 -20.50 34.46
C PHE A 35 -1.53 -19.49 35.14
N ILE A 36 -0.64 -19.95 36.04
CA ILE A 36 0.29 -19.06 36.74
C ILE A 36 1.20 -18.34 35.74
N GLN A 37 1.79 -19.07 34.79
CA GLN A 37 2.64 -18.49 33.74
C GLN A 37 1.88 -17.46 32.89
N MET A 38 0.72 -17.83 32.34
CA MET A 38 -0.09 -16.97 31.48
C MET A 38 -0.57 -15.73 32.23
N TYR A 39 -1.05 -15.87 33.46
CA TYR A 39 -1.49 -14.74 34.27
C TYR A 39 -0.32 -13.80 34.59
N SER A 40 0.85 -14.35 34.94
CA SER A 40 2.04 -13.57 35.26
C SER A 40 2.59 -12.81 34.05
N ASP A 41 2.62 -13.44 32.88
CA ASP A 41 3.08 -12.83 31.64
C ASP A 41 2.08 -11.79 31.13
N VAL A 42 0.81 -12.18 30.99
CA VAL A 42 -0.20 -11.37 30.32
C VAL A 42 -0.75 -10.27 31.23
N VAL A 43 -1.13 -10.59 32.46
CA VAL A 43 -1.76 -9.61 33.38
C VAL A 43 -0.72 -8.71 34.04
N MET A 44 0.44 -9.26 34.36
CA MET A 44 1.46 -8.62 35.20
C MET A 44 2.75 -8.27 34.45
N GLU A 45 2.86 -8.61 33.15
CA GLU A 45 3.98 -8.25 32.27
C GLU A 45 5.36 -8.71 32.80
N VAL A 46 5.40 -9.83 33.54
CA VAL A 46 6.64 -10.40 34.11
C VAL A 46 7.57 -10.98 33.03
N GLY A 47 7.01 -11.43 31.91
CA GLY A 47 7.74 -12.02 30.79
C GLY A 47 7.84 -13.54 30.86
N LYS A 48 7.35 -14.22 29.80
CA LYS A 48 7.33 -15.68 29.66
C LYS A 48 8.70 -16.36 29.84
N LYS A 49 9.80 -15.69 29.49
CA LYS A 49 11.17 -16.24 29.52
C LYS A 49 11.58 -16.82 30.89
N PHE A 50 11.24 -16.14 31.99
CA PHE A 50 11.63 -16.60 33.33
C PHE A 50 10.97 -17.93 33.70
N PHE A 51 9.74 -18.14 33.23
CA PHE A 51 9.02 -19.38 33.46
C PHE A 51 9.54 -20.51 32.57
N GLU A 52 9.86 -20.25 31.30
CA GLU A 52 10.47 -21.25 30.40
C GLU A 52 11.82 -21.75 30.92
N GLU A 53 12.67 -20.86 31.47
CA GLU A 53 13.95 -21.24 32.08
C GLU A 53 13.77 -22.22 33.26
N LEU A 54 12.69 -22.06 34.04
CA LEU A 54 12.35 -22.96 35.14
C LEU A 54 11.87 -24.34 34.63
N ILE A 55 11.05 -24.37 33.58
CA ILE A 55 10.62 -25.64 32.95
C ILE A 55 11.83 -26.38 32.38
N ASP A 56 12.67 -25.68 31.62
CA ASP A 56 13.85 -26.28 30.98
C ASP A 56 14.86 -26.80 32.00
N LYS A 57 15.01 -26.09 33.13
CA LYS A 57 15.82 -26.58 34.24
C LYS A 57 15.25 -27.87 34.82
N MET A 58 13.94 -27.93 35.08
CA MET A 58 13.30 -29.13 35.60
C MET A 58 13.39 -30.31 34.62
N LYS A 59 13.19 -30.07 33.32
CA LYS A 59 13.35 -31.10 32.27
C LYS A 59 14.76 -31.68 32.25
N LYS A 60 15.78 -30.82 32.32
CA LYS A 60 17.19 -31.23 32.41
C LYS A 60 17.49 -32.04 33.67
N GLU A 61 16.96 -31.61 34.82
CA GLU A 61 17.13 -32.32 36.11
C GLU A 61 16.45 -33.71 36.09
N LYS A 62 15.34 -33.85 35.38
CA LYS A 62 14.57 -35.10 35.27
C LYS A 62 14.96 -35.98 34.08
N GLY A 63 15.87 -35.51 33.22
CA GLY A 63 16.33 -36.24 32.04
C GLY A 63 15.26 -36.43 30.96
N VAL A 64 14.26 -35.54 30.92
CA VAL A 64 13.17 -35.59 29.93
C VAL A 64 13.34 -34.48 28.89
N THR A 65 12.69 -34.65 27.74
CA THR A 65 12.80 -33.71 26.62
C THR A 65 11.51 -32.96 26.33
N LEU A 66 10.36 -33.59 26.59
CA LEU A 66 9.04 -33.03 26.37
C LEU A 66 8.36 -32.70 27.69
N ASP A 67 7.61 -31.60 27.74
CA ASP A 67 6.77 -31.22 28.89
C ASP A 67 5.75 -32.32 29.25
N THR A 68 5.35 -33.13 28.26
CA THR A 68 4.40 -34.22 28.46
C THR A 68 4.93 -35.34 29.35
N GLU A 69 6.25 -35.48 29.43
CA GLU A 69 6.96 -36.52 30.20
C GLU A 69 7.08 -36.16 31.70
N LEU A 70 6.77 -34.91 32.08
CA LEU A 70 6.74 -34.50 33.48
C LEU A 70 5.59 -35.16 34.24
N THR A 71 5.90 -35.66 35.44
CA THR A 71 4.92 -36.31 36.32
C THR A 71 4.04 -35.28 37.03
N ALA A 72 2.97 -35.74 37.67
CA ALA A 72 2.10 -34.88 38.47
C ALA A 72 2.86 -34.19 39.63
N ASP A 73 3.79 -34.90 40.26
CA ASP A 73 4.61 -34.35 41.34
C ASP A 73 5.58 -33.29 40.84
N ASP A 74 6.20 -33.52 39.67
CA ASP A 74 7.08 -32.53 39.03
C ASP A 74 6.30 -31.25 38.71
N LEU A 75 5.11 -31.36 38.13
CA LEU A 75 4.24 -30.22 37.80
C LEU A 75 3.75 -29.47 39.05
N LYS A 76 3.52 -30.19 40.16
CA LYS A 76 3.20 -29.58 41.45
C LYS A 76 4.37 -28.75 41.99
N THR A 77 5.60 -29.31 41.95
CA THR A 77 6.82 -28.56 42.29
C THR A 77 7.02 -27.35 41.38
N LEU A 78 6.75 -27.50 40.08
CA LEU A 78 6.89 -26.43 39.10
C LEU A 78 5.90 -25.28 39.36
N ALA A 79 4.65 -25.60 39.70
CA ALA A 79 3.66 -24.59 40.08
C ALA A 79 4.09 -23.77 41.30
N GLU A 80 4.74 -24.40 42.29
CA GLU A 80 5.32 -23.69 43.44
C GLU A 80 6.50 -22.79 43.03
N GLN A 81 7.40 -23.28 42.17
CA GLN A 81 8.49 -22.48 41.62
C GLN A 81 7.96 -21.27 40.83
N PHE A 82 6.88 -21.43 40.06
CA PHE A 82 6.27 -20.34 39.30
C PHE A 82 5.64 -19.29 40.21
N LYS A 83 4.96 -19.69 41.28
CA LYS A 83 4.46 -18.74 42.30
C LYS A 83 5.60 -18.01 43.00
N ALA A 84 6.70 -18.70 43.28
CA ALA A 84 7.88 -18.08 43.88
C ALA A 84 8.53 -17.06 42.94
N GLU A 85 8.64 -17.36 41.65
CA GLU A 85 9.16 -16.44 40.63
C GLU A 85 8.24 -15.22 40.48
N TYR A 86 6.92 -15.43 40.44
CA TYR A 86 5.94 -14.34 40.46
C TYR A 86 6.16 -13.42 41.67
N LYS A 87 6.27 -14.00 42.87
CA LYS A 87 6.49 -13.26 44.11
C LYS A 87 7.81 -12.48 44.08
N ALA A 88 8.86 -13.08 43.55
CA ALA A 88 10.17 -12.42 43.43
C ALA A 88 10.13 -11.21 42.49
N LYS A 89 9.35 -11.27 41.41
CA LYS A 89 9.26 -10.20 40.40
C LYS A 89 8.26 -9.11 40.77
N ILE A 90 7.10 -9.47 41.31
CA ILE A 90 6.00 -8.55 41.61
C ILE A 90 6.05 -8.05 43.06
N GLY A 91 6.69 -8.79 43.97
CA GLY A 91 6.76 -8.46 45.40
C GLY A 91 5.51 -8.82 46.21
N SER A 92 4.55 -9.53 45.62
CA SER A 92 3.34 -10.02 46.28
C SER A 92 3.04 -11.47 45.90
N ASP A 93 2.29 -12.18 46.73
CA ASP A 93 1.88 -13.55 46.45
C ASP A 93 0.95 -13.62 45.23
N PHE A 94 0.98 -14.75 44.51
CA PHE A 94 0.08 -15.00 43.38
C PHE A 94 -1.39 -14.96 43.86
N PRO A 95 -2.29 -14.22 43.19
CA PRO A 95 -3.66 -14.01 43.68
C PRO A 95 -4.40 -15.34 43.76
N SER A 96 -4.91 -15.67 44.93
CA SER A 96 -5.65 -16.92 45.18
C SER A 96 -7.17 -16.76 45.09
N ASP A 97 -7.69 -15.54 45.21
CA ASP A 97 -9.11 -15.22 44.99
C ASP A 97 -9.43 -15.19 43.49
N PRO A 98 -10.32 -16.08 42.98
CA PRO A 98 -10.74 -16.07 41.58
C PRO A 98 -11.34 -14.73 41.12
N LYS A 99 -11.98 -13.96 42.02
CA LYS A 99 -12.55 -12.66 41.66
C LYS A 99 -11.46 -11.60 41.47
N GLU A 100 -10.41 -11.66 42.27
CA GLU A 100 -9.23 -10.80 42.10
C GLU A 100 -8.51 -11.14 40.79
N GLN A 101 -8.31 -12.44 40.51
CA GLN A 101 -7.76 -12.91 39.23
C GLN A 101 -8.59 -12.39 38.04
N LEU A 102 -9.92 -12.56 38.11
CA LEU A 102 -10.82 -12.10 37.06
C LEU A 102 -10.69 -10.59 36.82
N MET A 103 -10.65 -9.81 37.90
CA MET A 103 -10.57 -8.36 37.79
C MET A 103 -9.20 -7.87 37.34
N GLY A 104 -8.13 -8.59 37.69
CA GLY A 104 -6.80 -8.38 37.13
C GLY A 104 -6.81 -8.58 35.61
N ALA A 105 -7.34 -9.71 35.14
CA ALA A 105 -7.44 -10.02 33.72
C ALA A 105 -8.26 -8.97 32.94
N VAL A 106 -9.45 -8.60 33.43
CA VAL A 106 -10.32 -7.58 32.79
C VAL A 106 -9.59 -6.24 32.64
N LYS A 107 -8.96 -5.76 33.71
CA LYS A 107 -8.19 -4.49 33.68
C LYS A 107 -7.04 -4.57 32.69
N ALA A 108 -6.37 -5.71 32.64
CA ALA A 108 -5.22 -5.89 31.78
C ALA A 108 -5.62 -5.94 30.28
N VAL A 109 -6.77 -6.53 29.94
CA VAL A 109 -7.31 -6.48 28.57
C VAL A 109 -7.56 -5.02 28.15
N PHE A 110 -8.19 -4.21 29.00
CA PHE A 110 -8.39 -2.79 28.71
C PHE A 110 -7.08 -2.00 28.60
N ARG A 111 -6.08 -2.28 29.47
CA ARG A 111 -4.75 -1.67 29.33
C ARG A 111 -4.10 -2.03 28.00
N SER A 112 -4.22 -3.28 27.56
CA SER A 112 -3.61 -3.77 26.32
C SER A 112 -4.07 -3.01 25.06
N TRP A 113 -5.28 -2.44 25.08
CA TRP A 113 -5.80 -1.61 23.98
C TRP A 113 -4.94 -0.37 23.74
N ASN A 114 -4.30 0.17 24.77
CA ASN A 114 -3.46 1.37 24.68
C ASN A 114 -1.97 1.06 24.66
N ASN A 115 -1.56 -0.20 24.48
CA ASN A 115 -0.14 -0.52 24.35
C ASN A 115 0.41 -0.05 22.98
N PRO A 116 1.73 0.20 22.86
CA PRO A 116 2.33 0.71 21.61
C PRO A 116 2.06 -0.19 20.40
N ARG A 117 2.09 -1.52 20.60
CA ARG A 117 1.83 -2.51 19.54
C ARG A 117 0.40 -2.42 19.00
N ALA A 118 -0.60 -2.24 19.86
CA ALA A 118 -2.00 -2.12 19.47
C ALA A 118 -2.28 -0.79 18.77
N ILE A 119 -1.68 0.31 19.24
CA ILE A 119 -1.77 1.62 18.57
C ILE A 119 -1.22 1.53 17.15
N TYR A 120 -0.03 0.93 16.98
CA TYR A 120 0.59 0.73 15.67
C TYR A 120 -0.27 -0.17 14.76
N TYR A 121 -0.76 -1.30 15.30
CA TYR A 121 -1.62 -2.22 14.55
C TYR A 121 -2.90 -1.53 14.06
N ARG A 122 -3.56 -0.76 14.92
CA ARG A 122 -4.76 -0.01 14.56
C ARG A 122 -4.51 1.00 13.45
N ARG A 123 -3.39 1.72 13.49
CA ARG A 123 -3.01 2.65 12.42
C ARG A 123 -2.83 1.94 11.09
N MET A 124 -2.14 0.80 11.08
CA MET A 124 -1.93 0.02 9.84
C MET A 124 -3.22 -0.54 9.25
N ASN A 125 -4.23 -0.80 10.09
CA ASN A 125 -5.48 -1.43 9.69
C ASN A 125 -6.66 -0.45 9.71
N ASP A 126 -6.41 0.87 9.81
CA ASP A 126 -7.44 1.92 9.89
C ASP A 126 -8.52 1.68 10.97
N ILE A 127 -8.15 1.15 12.13
CA ILE A 127 -9.07 0.90 13.24
C ILE A 127 -9.07 2.10 14.21
N PRO A 128 -10.20 2.78 14.44
CA PRO A 128 -10.26 3.91 15.37
C PRO A 128 -9.87 3.54 16.81
N GLY A 129 -9.08 4.41 17.45
CA GLY A 129 -8.67 4.20 18.85
C GLY A 129 -9.83 4.28 19.84
N SER A 130 -10.91 4.97 19.48
CA SER A 130 -12.09 5.21 20.31
C SER A 130 -13.00 3.99 20.48
N TRP A 131 -12.88 2.95 19.65
CA TRP A 131 -13.74 1.76 19.73
C TRP A 131 -13.56 0.97 21.03
N GLY A 132 -12.35 0.94 21.58
CA GLY A 132 -12.03 0.09 22.74
C GLY A 132 -11.95 -1.40 22.38
N THR A 133 -11.89 -2.25 23.42
CA THR A 133 -11.89 -3.71 23.29
C THR A 133 -12.89 -4.31 24.27
N ALA A 134 -13.58 -5.38 23.87
CA ALA A 134 -14.42 -6.16 24.77
C ALA A 134 -13.59 -7.16 25.59
N VAL A 135 -14.20 -7.75 26.63
CA VAL A 135 -13.66 -8.85 27.41
C VAL A 135 -14.66 -10.00 27.39
N ASN A 136 -14.27 -11.13 26.81
CA ASN A 136 -15.10 -12.34 26.75
C ASN A 136 -14.72 -13.27 27.92
N ILE A 137 -15.67 -13.53 28.82
CA ILE A 137 -15.50 -14.47 29.94
C ILE A 137 -16.34 -15.70 29.62
N GLN A 138 -15.68 -16.84 29.38
CA GLN A 138 -16.31 -18.07 28.93
C GLN A 138 -16.03 -19.21 29.91
N ALA A 139 -16.98 -20.14 30.05
CA ALA A 139 -16.76 -21.36 30.80
C ALA A 139 -15.72 -22.25 30.09
N MET A 140 -14.77 -22.80 30.85
CA MET A 140 -13.73 -23.66 30.30
C MET A 140 -14.27 -25.01 29.83
N VAL A 141 -13.73 -25.47 28.71
CA VAL A 141 -13.76 -26.86 28.24
C VAL A 141 -12.33 -27.31 27.97
N PHE A 142 -12.06 -28.61 28.13
CA PHE A 142 -10.68 -29.11 28.20
C PHE A 142 -10.38 -30.16 27.13
N GLY A 143 -9.50 -29.80 26.19
CA GLY A 143 -8.96 -30.72 25.18
C GLY A 143 -7.85 -31.66 25.68
N ASN A 144 -7.39 -31.49 26.92
CA ASN A 144 -6.27 -32.21 27.54
C ASN A 144 -6.67 -33.17 28.68
N MET A 145 -7.89 -33.71 28.62
CA MET A 145 -8.41 -34.68 29.59
C MET A 145 -8.16 -36.16 29.20
N GLY A 146 -7.22 -36.43 28.30
CA GLY A 146 -6.89 -37.77 27.80
C GLY A 146 -7.20 -37.94 26.31
N ASP A 147 -7.14 -39.18 25.83
CA ASP A 147 -7.09 -39.50 24.39
C ASP A 147 -8.44 -39.35 23.66
N THR A 148 -9.53 -39.08 24.39
CA THR A 148 -10.85 -38.75 23.82
C THR A 148 -11.14 -37.25 23.86
N SER A 149 -10.13 -36.43 24.16
CA SER A 149 -10.23 -34.98 24.21
C SER A 149 -9.17 -34.38 23.29
N GLY A 150 -9.48 -33.25 22.67
CA GLY A 150 -8.58 -32.58 21.75
C GLY A 150 -9.02 -31.16 21.46
N THR A 151 -8.23 -30.43 20.68
CA THR A 151 -8.52 -29.05 20.30
C THR A 151 -7.97 -28.78 18.91
N GLY A 152 -8.62 -27.90 18.16
CA GLY A 152 -8.20 -27.59 16.81
C GLY A 152 -8.70 -26.25 16.29
N VAL A 153 -8.12 -25.87 15.16
CA VAL A 153 -8.46 -24.67 14.40
C VAL A 153 -8.69 -25.09 12.96
N ALA A 154 -9.80 -24.68 12.37
CA ALA A 154 -10.08 -24.99 10.97
C ALA A 154 -10.80 -23.85 10.25
N PHE A 155 -10.69 -23.90 8.93
CA PHE A 155 -11.32 -23.01 7.98
C PHE A 155 -12.25 -23.82 7.09
N THR A 156 -13.43 -23.29 6.78
CA THR A 156 -14.40 -24.00 5.92
C THR A 156 -13.95 -24.11 4.47
N ARG A 157 -13.04 -23.22 4.03
CA ARG A 157 -12.33 -23.26 2.75
C ARG A 157 -10.86 -22.95 2.99
N ASN A 158 -9.99 -23.34 2.05
CA ASN A 158 -8.56 -23.07 2.16
C ASN A 158 -8.29 -21.53 2.16
N PRO A 159 -7.67 -20.96 3.21
CA PRO A 159 -7.45 -19.52 3.30
C PRO A 159 -6.35 -18.99 2.36
N SER A 160 -5.57 -19.88 1.75
CA SER A 160 -4.48 -19.54 0.82
C SER A 160 -4.90 -19.68 -0.64
N THR A 161 -5.61 -20.74 -1.00
CA THR A 161 -6.02 -21.01 -2.39
C THR A 161 -7.47 -20.64 -2.69
N GLY A 162 -8.34 -20.61 -1.66
CA GLY A 162 -9.78 -20.43 -1.79
C GLY A 162 -10.55 -21.71 -2.14
N GLU A 163 -9.87 -22.85 -2.28
CA GLU A 163 -10.51 -24.14 -2.56
C GLU A 163 -11.56 -24.50 -1.50
N LYS A 164 -12.73 -24.96 -1.94
CA LYS A 164 -13.81 -25.43 -1.08
C LYS A 164 -13.50 -26.81 -0.49
N LYS A 165 -12.53 -26.83 0.43
CA LYS A 165 -12.16 -27.98 1.25
C LYS A 165 -11.90 -27.50 2.68
N LEU A 166 -12.39 -28.27 3.66
CA LEU A 166 -12.08 -28.05 5.07
C LEU A 166 -10.55 -28.07 5.25
N TYR A 167 -10.00 -27.00 5.80
CA TYR A 167 -8.56 -26.83 5.96
C TYR A 167 -8.27 -26.49 7.42
N GLY A 168 -7.45 -27.28 8.10
CA GLY A 168 -7.18 -27.02 9.51
C GLY A 168 -6.30 -28.06 10.15
N GLU A 169 -6.00 -27.82 11.41
CA GLU A 169 -5.11 -28.63 12.23
C GLU A 169 -5.73 -28.89 13.60
N PHE A 170 -5.42 -30.04 14.19
CA PHE A 170 -5.85 -30.39 15.54
C PHE A 170 -4.79 -31.20 16.30
N LEU A 171 -4.93 -31.24 17.62
CA LEU A 171 -4.13 -32.05 18.52
C LEU A 171 -5.02 -32.75 19.56
N MET A 172 -4.83 -34.06 19.72
CA MET A 172 -5.39 -34.81 20.84
C MET A 172 -4.60 -34.60 22.13
N ASN A 173 -5.33 -34.63 23.24
CA ASN A 173 -4.84 -34.47 24.60
C ASN A 173 -3.99 -33.19 24.75
N ALA A 174 -4.53 -32.05 24.32
CA ALA A 174 -3.84 -30.76 24.22
C ALA A 174 -4.77 -29.58 24.53
N GLN A 175 -4.21 -28.41 24.83
CA GLN A 175 -4.95 -27.14 24.88
C GLN A 175 -4.62 -26.26 23.66
N GLY A 176 -5.45 -25.26 23.37
CA GLY A 176 -5.27 -24.40 22.19
C GLY A 176 -3.88 -23.75 22.10
N GLU A 177 -3.25 -23.45 23.25
CA GLU A 177 -1.87 -22.96 23.30
C GLU A 177 -0.88 -23.92 22.62
N ASP A 178 -1.06 -25.24 22.77
CA ASP A 178 -0.14 -26.23 22.21
C ASP A 178 -0.22 -26.28 20.67
N VAL A 179 -1.39 -25.99 20.11
CA VAL A 179 -1.59 -25.86 18.65
C VAL A 179 -0.90 -24.60 18.13
N VAL A 180 -0.98 -23.49 18.87
CA VAL A 180 -0.36 -22.21 18.47
C VAL A 180 1.16 -22.22 18.69
N ALA A 181 1.64 -22.86 19.76
CA ALA A 181 3.05 -22.87 20.13
C ALA A 181 3.90 -23.80 19.24
N GLY A 182 3.29 -24.76 18.53
CA GLY A 182 3.99 -25.65 17.60
C GLY A 182 4.98 -26.61 18.25
N VAL A 183 4.89 -26.80 19.58
CA VAL A 183 5.77 -27.72 20.35
C VAL A 183 5.51 -29.18 19.96
N ARG A 184 4.26 -29.49 19.58
CA ARG A 184 3.84 -30.77 19.00
C ARG A 184 3.41 -30.54 17.56
N THR A 185 3.79 -31.45 16.65
CA THR A 185 3.35 -31.40 15.26
C THR A 185 1.84 -31.64 15.20
N PRO A 186 1.04 -30.65 14.74
CA PRO A 186 -0.40 -30.81 14.58
C PRO A 186 -0.75 -31.83 13.50
N GLN A 187 -1.89 -32.50 13.64
CA GLN A 187 -2.45 -33.36 12.61
C GLN A 187 -3.42 -32.57 11.72
N THR A 188 -3.59 -32.95 10.46
CA THR A 188 -4.57 -32.31 9.57
C THR A 188 -6.00 -32.67 10.01
N ILE A 189 -6.95 -31.75 9.83
CA ILE A 189 -8.34 -31.95 10.25
C ILE A 189 -9.01 -33.19 9.65
N ASP A 190 -8.55 -33.66 8.48
CA ASP A 190 -9.04 -34.88 7.83
C ASP A 190 -8.79 -36.13 8.71
N HIS A 191 -7.68 -36.17 9.48
CA HIS A 191 -7.37 -37.29 10.37
C HIS A 191 -8.29 -37.38 11.59
N LEU A 192 -9.02 -36.32 11.93
CA LEU A 192 -9.99 -36.38 13.03
C LEU A 192 -11.13 -37.38 12.72
N ASN A 193 -11.42 -37.61 11.44
CA ASN A 193 -12.39 -38.63 11.03
C ASN A 193 -11.94 -40.06 11.38
N ASP A 194 -10.62 -40.32 11.38
CA ASP A 194 -10.07 -41.62 11.73
C ASP A 194 -10.06 -41.84 13.24
N GLU A 195 -9.81 -40.79 14.03
CA GLU A 195 -9.71 -40.88 15.50
C GLU A 195 -11.08 -40.77 16.21
N LEU A 196 -11.93 -39.81 15.81
CA LEU A 196 -13.24 -39.54 16.41
C LEU A 196 -14.29 -39.19 15.33
N PRO A 197 -14.78 -40.18 14.56
CA PRO A 197 -15.67 -39.95 13.42
C PRO A 197 -16.99 -39.26 13.78
N GLU A 198 -17.55 -39.53 14.96
CA GLU A 198 -18.79 -38.87 15.40
C GLU A 198 -18.59 -37.36 15.60
N CYS A 199 -17.50 -36.97 16.26
CA CYS A 199 -17.14 -35.56 16.45
C CYS A 199 -16.80 -34.88 15.11
N TYR A 200 -16.11 -35.57 14.20
CA TYR A 200 -15.77 -35.03 12.88
C TYR A 200 -17.04 -34.75 12.05
N ASN A 201 -17.98 -35.69 12.00
CA ASN A 201 -19.22 -35.51 11.26
C ASN A 201 -20.09 -34.38 11.84
N GLU A 202 -20.16 -34.27 13.17
CA GLU A 202 -20.82 -33.13 13.84
C GLU A 202 -20.11 -31.81 13.48
N PHE A 203 -18.78 -31.78 13.49
CA PHE A 203 -17.98 -30.62 13.13
C PHE A 203 -18.21 -30.16 11.69
N VAL A 204 -18.21 -31.08 10.72
CA VAL A 204 -18.48 -30.78 9.31
C VAL A 204 -19.89 -30.17 9.13
N ALA A 205 -20.90 -30.76 9.79
CA ALA A 205 -22.27 -30.23 9.73
C ALA A 205 -22.38 -28.80 10.33
N ILE A 206 -21.62 -28.52 11.40
CA ILE A 206 -21.52 -27.17 11.98
C ILE A 206 -20.81 -26.22 11.01
N CYS A 207 -19.71 -26.63 10.37
CA CYS A 207 -18.99 -25.82 9.39
C CYS A 207 -19.92 -25.36 8.26
N ASP A 208 -20.67 -26.29 7.66
CA ASP A 208 -21.65 -25.99 6.62
C ASP A 208 -22.73 -25.01 7.10
N LYS A 209 -23.20 -25.19 8.34
CA LYS A 209 -24.22 -24.31 8.93
C LYS A 209 -23.67 -22.90 9.15
N LEU A 210 -22.45 -22.77 9.66
CA LEU A 210 -21.81 -21.48 9.91
C LEU A 210 -21.52 -20.74 8.61
N GLU A 211 -20.96 -21.41 7.60
CA GLU A 211 -20.69 -20.79 6.31
C GLU A 211 -21.98 -20.30 5.61
N LYS A 212 -23.06 -21.09 5.66
CA LYS A 212 -24.37 -20.66 5.14
C LYS A 212 -24.98 -19.52 5.94
N HIS A 213 -24.82 -19.52 7.27
CA HIS A 213 -25.37 -18.49 8.14
C HIS A 213 -24.67 -17.14 7.98
N TYR A 214 -23.34 -17.13 7.99
CA TYR A 214 -22.51 -15.93 7.84
C TYR A 214 -22.29 -15.54 6.37
N ARG A 215 -22.66 -16.42 5.44
CA ARG A 215 -22.52 -16.25 3.99
C ARG A 215 -21.07 -15.91 3.60
N ASP A 216 -20.11 -16.59 4.23
CA ASP A 216 -18.68 -16.38 4.04
C ASP A 216 -17.87 -17.55 4.61
N MET A 217 -16.65 -17.74 4.12
CA MET A 217 -15.70 -18.70 4.71
C MET A 217 -15.41 -18.32 6.17
N GLN A 218 -15.52 -19.31 7.05
CA GLN A 218 -15.32 -19.16 8.49
C GLN A 218 -13.98 -19.74 8.92
N ASP A 219 -13.32 -19.03 9.84
CA ASP A 219 -12.23 -19.49 10.69
C ASP A 219 -12.86 -19.85 12.04
N MET A 220 -12.70 -21.10 12.47
CA MET A 220 -13.28 -21.61 13.72
C MET A 220 -12.25 -22.27 14.62
N GLU A 221 -12.49 -22.12 15.93
CA GLU A 221 -11.77 -22.83 16.97
C GLU A 221 -12.74 -23.77 17.70
N PHE A 222 -12.31 -25.01 17.94
CA PHE A 222 -13.12 -26.02 18.59
C PHE A 222 -12.32 -26.82 19.63
N THR A 223 -13.03 -27.41 20.58
CA THR A 223 -12.48 -28.33 21.56
C THR A 223 -13.41 -29.52 21.72
N ILE A 224 -12.82 -30.71 21.82
CA ILE A 224 -13.50 -31.95 22.16
C ILE A 224 -13.14 -32.26 23.61
N GLU A 225 -14.14 -32.37 24.49
CA GLU A 225 -13.94 -32.81 25.86
C GLU A 225 -14.69 -34.14 26.06
N ARG A 226 -13.93 -35.23 26.28
CA ARG A 226 -14.45 -36.60 26.47
C ARG A 226 -15.47 -36.99 25.39
N GLY A 227 -15.10 -36.84 24.12
CA GLY A 227 -15.93 -37.20 22.97
C GLY A 227 -17.10 -36.26 22.69
N LYS A 228 -17.18 -35.10 23.35
CA LYS A 228 -18.20 -34.07 23.07
C LYS A 228 -17.56 -32.84 22.44
N LEU A 229 -18.06 -32.43 21.28
CA LEU A 229 -17.60 -31.25 20.55
C LEU A 229 -18.16 -29.95 21.15
N PHE A 230 -17.31 -28.92 21.22
CA PHE A 230 -17.63 -27.57 21.61
C PHE A 230 -17.01 -26.58 20.62
N MET A 231 -17.83 -25.68 20.08
CA MET A 231 -17.34 -24.55 19.27
C MET A 231 -17.02 -23.38 20.20
N LEU A 232 -15.79 -22.88 20.10
CA LEU A 232 -15.29 -21.81 20.98
C LEU A 232 -15.38 -20.45 20.31
N GLN A 233 -14.98 -20.40 19.03
CA GLN A 233 -14.93 -19.18 18.26
C GLN A 233 -15.31 -19.46 16.81
N THR A 234 -15.93 -18.47 16.18
CA THR A 234 -16.06 -18.40 14.73
C THR A 234 -15.97 -16.94 14.29
N ARG A 235 -15.35 -16.71 13.15
CA ARG A 235 -15.24 -15.39 12.50
C ARG A 235 -15.04 -15.59 11.01
N ASN A 236 -15.30 -14.55 10.22
CA ASN A 236 -14.90 -14.56 8.81
C ASN A 236 -13.39 -14.74 8.71
N GLY A 237 -12.96 -15.80 8.01
CA GLY A 237 -11.56 -16.17 7.98
C GLY A 237 -10.73 -15.18 7.17
N LYS A 238 -9.59 -14.78 7.74
CA LYS A 238 -8.56 -14.05 7.00
C LYS A 238 -8.01 -14.95 5.90
N ARG A 239 -7.71 -14.35 4.74
CA ARG A 239 -7.37 -15.09 3.53
C ARG A 239 -6.49 -14.25 2.61
N THR A 240 -5.79 -14.91 1.69
CA THR A 240 -5.02 -14.25 0.62
C THR A 240 -5.97 -13.56 -0.37
N ALA A 241 -5.44 -12.66 -1.18
CA ALA A 241 -6.21 -12.02 -2.24
C ALA A 241 -6.77 -13.03 -3.25
N GLN A 242 -5.95 -14.03 -3.61
CA GLN A 242 -6.36 -15.13 -4.49
C GLN A 242 -7.53 -15.92 -3.88
N ALA A 243 -7.42 -16.29 -2.60
CA ALA A 243 -8.50 -16.99 -1.90
C ALA A 243 -9.76 -16.12 -1.76
N ALA A 244 -9.62 -14.81 -1.52
CA ALA A 244 -10.76 -13.89 -1.45
C ALA A 244 -11.56 -13.87 -2.74
N LEU A 245 -10.88 -13.74 -3.89
CA LEU A 245 -11.52 -13.73 -5.21
C LEU A 245 -12.18 -15.07 -5.53
N LYS A 246 -11.45 -16.17 -5.34
CA LYS A 246 -11.99 -17.51 -5.59
C LYS A 246 -13.23 -17.79 -4.74
N ILE A 247 -13.16 -17.50 -3.44
CA ILE A 247 -14.29 -17.72 -2.52
C ILE A 247 -15.47 -16.82 -2.90
N ALA A 248 -15.24 -15.55 -3.25
CA ALA A 248 -16.30 -14.65 -3.70
C ALA A 248 -16.99 -15.18 -4.96
N VAL A 249 -16.21 -15.64 -5.95
CA VAL A 249 -16.74 -16.20 -7.21
C VAL A 249 -17.51 -17.50 -6.98
N ASP A 250 -16.97 -18.39 -6.15
CA ASP A 250 -17.61 -19.66 -5.80
C ASP A 250 -18.92 -19.41 -5.03
N LEU A 251 -18.94 -18.52 -4.04
CA LEU A 251 -20.15 -18.19 -3.26
C LEU A 251 -21.27 -17.60 -4.12
N VAL A 252 -20.94 -16.80 -5.15
CA VAL A 252 -21.94 -16.33 -6.14
C VAL A 252 -22.42 -17.47 -7.01
N SER A 253 -21.51 -18.32 -7.48
CA SER A 253 -21.84 -19.47 -8.34
C SER A 253 -22.70 -20.51 -7.60
N GLU A 254 -22.51 -20.63 -6.28
CA GLU A 254 -23.30 -21.46 -5.37
C GLU A 254 -24.65 -20.81 -4.98
N GLY A 255 -24.94 -19.60 -5.43
CA GLY A 255 -26.17 -18.86 -5.09
C GLY A 255 -26.22 -18.35 -3.65
N MET A 256 -25.10 -18.36 -2.92
CA MET A 256 -25.01 -17.86 -1.55
C MET A 256 -24.84 -16.34 -1.49
N LEU A 257 -24.32 -15.69 -2.53
CA LEU A 257 -24.14 -14.24 -2.60
C LEU A 257 -24.62 -13.69 -3.96
N THR A 258 -25.07 -12.45 -3.95
CA THR A 258 -25.18 -11.60 -5.15
C THR A 258 -23.82 -11.06 -5.56
N LYS A 259 -23.69 -10.52 -6.79
CA LYS A 259 -22.44 -9.89 -7.25
C LYS A 259 -22.06 -8.70 -6.36
N GLU A 260 -23.05 -7.90 -5.97
CA GLU A 260 -22.92 -6.73 -5.10
C GLU A 260 -22.43 -7.14 -3.71
N GLU A 261 -23.00 -8.19 -3.12
CA GLU A 261 -22.52 -8.70 -1.82
C GLU A 261 -21.10 -9.28 -1.92
N ALA A 262 -20.75 -9.92 -3.03
CA ALA A 262 -19.43 -10.51 -3.24
C ALA A 262 -18.33 -9.45 -3.35
N ILE A 263 -18.55 -8.38 -4.11
CA ILE A 263 -17.56 -7.30 -4.23
C ILE A 263 -17.32 -6.58 -2.90
N MET A 264 -18.33 -6.50 -2.03
CA MET A 264 -18.21 -5.89 -0.70
C MET A 264 -17.35 -6.70 0.28
N LYS A 265 -17.10 -7.98 0.00
CA LYS A 265 -16.31 -8.88 0.87
C LYS A 265 -14.81 -8.89 0.55
N VAL A 266 -14.40 -8.34 -0.58
CA VAL A 266 -12.99 -8.26 -0.98
C VAL A 266 -12.44 -6.89 -0.61
N ASP A 267 -11.40 -6.84 0.21
CA ASP A 267 -10.71 -5.58 0.51
C ASP A 267 -9.93 -5.11 -0.73
N PRO A 268 -10.17 -3.90 -1.27
CA PRO A 268 -9.46 -3.40 -2.43
C PRO A 268 -7.93 -3.42 -2.29
N ARG A 269 -7.40 -3.24 -1.08
CA ARG A 269 -5.96 -3.26 -0.81
C ARG A 269 -5.34 -4.63 -1.04
N GLN A 270 -6.13 -5.70 -0.95
CA GLN A 270 -5.64 -7.06 -1.23
C GLN A 270 -5.34 -7.26 -2.72
N LEU A 271 -6.04 -6.57 -3.62
CA LEU A 271 -5.81 -6.72 -5.06
C LEU A 271 -4.39 -6.33 -5.47
N ASP A 272 -3.79 -5.38 -4.77
CA ASP A 272 -2.40 -4.93 -4.97
C ASP A 272 -1.40 -6.11 -5.02
N THR A 273 -1.55 -7.08 -4.12
CA THR A 273 -0.69 -8.28 -4.06
C THR A 273 -0.79 -9.19 -5.28
N LEU A 274 -1.85 -9.05 -6.09
CA LEU A 274 -2.07 -9.81 -7.32
C LEU A 274 -1.59 -9.06 -8.56
N LEU A 275 -1.06 -7.84 -8.43
CA LEU A 275 -0.64 -7.02 -9.56
C LEU A 275 0.88 -6.95 -9.71
N HIS A 276 1.61 -7.38 -8.67
CA HIS A 276 3.06 -7.41 -8.66
C HIS A 276 3.58 -8.85 -8.68
N PRO A 277 4.78 -9.09 -9.23
CA PRO A 277 5.47 -10.37 -9.08
C PRO A 277 5.62 -10.73 -7.60
N ASN A 278 5.48 -12.01 -7.26
CA ASN A 278 5.68 -12.51 -5.90
C ASN A 278 6.83 -13.53 -5.86
N PHE A 279 7.46 -13.71 -4.70
CA PHE A 279 8.45 -14.78 -4.54
C PHE A 279 7.77 -16.15 -4.47
N GLU A 280 8.45 -17.19 -4.96
CA GLU A 280 8.03 -18.57 -4.73
C GLU A 280 8.06 -18.89 -3.23
N GLU A 281 6.93 -19.36 -2.67
CA GLU A 281 6.75 -19.53 -1.23
C GLU A 281 7.81 -20.45 -0.58
N LYS A 282 8.20 -21.52 -1.28
CA LYS A 282 9.25 -22.44 -0.81
C LYS A 282 10.62 -21.78 -0.73
N ALA A 283 10.98 -20.98 -1.73
CA ALA A 283 12.25 -20.27 -1.76
C ALA A 283 12.28 -19.16 -0.70
N LEU A 284 11.17 -18.44 -0.52
CA LEU A 284 11.07 -17.37 0.47
C LEU A 284 11.18 -17.91 1.91
N LYS A 285 10.51 -19.04 2.23
CA LYS A 285 10.59 -19.68 3.56
C LYS A 285 12.00 -20.16 3.92
N ALA A 286 12.80 -20.55 2.92
CA ALA A 286 14.18 -20.99 3.12
C ALA A 286 15.18 -19.81 3.24
N ALA A 287 14.81 -18.63 2.75
CA ALA A 287 15.68 -17.45 2.72
C ALA A 287 15.67 -16.71 4.06
N LYS A 288 16.85 -16.23 4.49
CA LYS A 288 16.99 -15.36 5.67
C LYS A 288 17.18 -13.91 5.21
N PRO A 289 16.40 -12.95 5.75
CA PRO A 289 16.57 -11.55 5.40
C PRO A 289 17.87 -11.00 6.01
N ILE A 290 18.66 -10.32 5.18
CA ILE A 290 19.94 -9.70 5.54
C ILE A 290 19.77 -8.28 6.09
N ALA A 291 18.69 -7.60 5.70
CA ALA A 291 18.32 -6.29 6.20
C ALA A 291 16.80 -6.09 6.10
N LYS A 292 16.28 -5.09 6.83
CA LYS A 292 14.89 -4.65 6.73
C LYS A 292 14.76 -3.14 6.67
N GLY A 293 14.03 -2.65 5.67
CA GLY A 293 13.61 -1.25 5.53
C GLY A 293 12.10 -1.10 5.57
N LEU A 294 11.62 0.03 5.06
CA LEU A 294 10.20 0.33 4.89
C LEU A 294 9.68 -0.31 3.60
N PRO A 295 8.51 -0.99 3.63
CA PRO A 295 7.85 -1.53 2.44
C PRO A 295 7.26 -0.41 1.58
N ALA A 296 8.11 0.28 0.82
CA ALA A 296 7.77 1.55 0.18
C ALA A 296 6.91 1.37 -1.08
N SER A 297 7.20 0.33 -1.85
CA SER A 297 6.40 -0.08 -3.00
C SER A 297 6.36 -1.61 -3.10
N PRO A 298 5.16 -2.21 -3.17
CA PRO A 298 4.93 -3.65 -3.10
C PRO A 298 5.57 -4.44 -4.26
N GLY A 299 5.70 -5.76 -4.08
CA GLY A 299 6.20 -6.70 -5.08
C GLY A 299 7.55 -7.33 -4.74
N ALA A 300 7.88 -8.38 -5.48
CA ALA A 300 9.15 -9.09 -5.41
C ALA A 300 10.06 -8.69 -6.57
N ALA A 301 11.28 -8.28 -6.26
CA ALA A 301 12.29 -7.98 -7.28
C ALA A 301 13.58 -8.74 -7.01
N THR A 302 14.17 -9.29 -8.06
CA THR A 302 15.47 -9.96 -8.00
C THR A 302 16.35 -9.50 -9.14
N GLY A 303 17.59 -9.14 -8.80
CA GLY A 303 18.57 -8.66 -9.78
C GLY A 303 19.94 -8.44 -9.19
N LYS A 304 20.85 -8.01 -10.07
CA LYS A 304 22.21 -7.62 -9.72
C LYS A 304 22.26 -6.20 -9.21
N ILE A 305 23.10 -5.95 -8.22
CA ILE A 305 23.27 -4.63 -7.59
C ILE A 305 24.02 -3.68 -8.53
N PHE A 306 23.52 -2.45 -8.63
CA PHE A 306 24.22 -1.29 -9.22
C PHE A 306 24.02 -0.06 -8.32
N PHE A 307 25.06 0.78 -8.20
CA PHE A 307 25.08 1.90 -7.24
C PHE A 307 24.83 3.28 -7.87
N THR A 308 24.79 3.35 -9.19
CA THR A 308 24.50 4.57 -9.95
C THR A 308 23.45 4.28 -11.02
N ALA A 309 22.66 5.29 -11.38
CA ALA A 309 21.68 5.17 -12.45
C ALA A 309 22.33 4.87 -13.81
N ASP A 310 23.48 5.49 -14.09
CA ASP A 310 24.25 5.26 -15.33
C ASP A 310 24.73 3.81 -15.45
N ASP A 311 25.28 3.24 -14.38
CA ASP A 311 25.74 1.84 -14.38
C ASP A 311 24.57 0.87 -14.58
N ALA A 312 23.43 1.14 -13.94
CA ALA A 312 22.20 0.36 -14.09
C ALA A 312 21.69 0.40 -15.56
N THR A 313 21.64 1.59 -16.16
CA THR A 313 21.22 1.79 -17.57
C THR A 313 22.20 1.16 -18.55
N ALA A 314 23.51 1.34 -18.34
CA ALA A 314 24.54 0.73 -19.16
C ALA A 314 24.48 -0.80 -19.11
N ALA A 315 24.31 -1.39 -17.91
CA ALA A 315 24.13 -2.82 -17.75
C ALA A 315 22.89 -3.32 -18.49
N PHE A 316 21.77 -2.60 -18.38
CA PHE A 316 20.53 -2.94 -19.08
C PHE A 316 20.66 -2.92 -20.59
N ASN A 317 21.35 -1.91 -21.13
CA ASN A 317 21.63 -1.77 -22.55
C ASN A 317 22.61 -2.83 -23.06
N ASN A 318 23.54 -3.28 -22.21
CA ASN A 318 24.47 -4.37 -22.50
C ASN A 318 23.86 -5.77 -22.32
N GLY A 319 22.56 -5.87 -22.03
CA GLY A 319 21.81 -7.12 -22.02
C GLY A 319 21.44 -7.67 -20.63
N GLU A 320 21.86 -7.03 -19.54
CA GLU A 320 21.47 -7.43 -18.17
C GLU A 320 20.05 -6.93 -17.86
N LYS A 321 19.05 -7.82 -17.86
CA LYS A 321 17.65 -7.43 -17.66
C LYS A 321 17.18 -7.47 -16.20
N GLN A 322 18.01 -8.01 -15.29
CA GLN A 322 17.69 -8.12 -13.87
C GLN A 322 18.61 -7.20 -13.07
N VAL A 323 18.20 -5.94 -12.93
CA VAL A 323 18.98 -4.86 -12.32
C VAL A 323 18.28 -4.39 -11.03
N ILE A 324 19.04 -4.16 -9.96
CA ILE A 324 18.56 -3.54 -8.71
C ILE A 324 19.41 -2.30 -8.43
N LEU A 325 18.77 -1.14 -8.36
CA LEU A 325 19.44 0.12 -8.05
C LEU A 325 19.50 0.30 -6.52
N VAL A 326 20.71 0.48 -6.00
CA VAL A 326 21.00 0.66 -4.57
C VAL A 326 21.61 2.05 -4.36
N ARG A 327 20.90 2.94 -3.65
CA ARG A 327 21.29 4.35 -3.47
C ARG A 327 21.18 4.76 -2.01
N VAL A 328 21.93 5.77 -1.58
CA VAL A 328 21.66 6.39 -0.26
C VAL A 328 20.26 6.98 -0.25
N GLU A 329 19.96 7.76 -1.29
CA GLU A 329 18.66 8.33 -1.64
C GLU A 329 18.63 8.54 -3.16
N THR A 330 17.44 8.59 -3.77
CA THR A 330 17.30 8.85 -5.21
C THR A 330 16.93 10.30 -5.48
N SER A 331 17.40 10.87 -6.59
CA SER A 331 16.99 12.18 -7.10
C SER A 331 16.30 12.05 -8.48
N PRO A 332 15.73 13.14 -9.04
CA PRO A 332 15.20 13.13 -10.41
C PRO A 332 16.22 12.71 -11.48
N GLU A 333 17.52 12.89 -11.23
CA GLU A 333 18.60 12.49 -12.14
C GLU A 333 18.74 10.95 -12.22
N ASP A 334 18.26 10.22 -11.22
CA ASP A 334 18.33 8.76 -11.17
C ASP A 334 17.23 8.06 -12.01
N ILE A 335 16.32 8.81 -12.64
CA ILE A 335 15.07 8.27 -13.21
C ILE A 335 15.28 7.23 -14.31
N GLU A 336 16.30 7.40 -15.17
CA GLU A 336 16.61 6.45 -16.24
C GLU A 336 17.04 5.09 -15.65
N GLY A 337 17.95 5.13 -14.67
CA GLY A 337 18.41 3.95 -13.94
C GLY A 337 17.29 3.29 -13.13
N MET A 338 16.38 4.09 -12.59
CA MET A 338 15.19 3.59 -11.90
C MET A 338 14.25 2.86 -12.87
N HIS A 339 14.00 3.42 -14.05
CA HIS A 339 13.10 2.84 -15.04
C HIS A 339 13.55 1.45 -15.53
N VAL A 340 14.86 1.24 -15.70
CA VAL A 340 15.42 -0.05 -16.15
C VAL A 340 15.54 -1.10 -15.03
N SER A 341 15.45 -0.69 -13.77
CA SER A 341 15.65 -1.58 -12.62
C SER A 341 14.36 -2.30 -12.21
N GLN A 342 14.49 -3.53 -11.74
CA GLN A 342 13.38 -4.36 -11.24
C GLN A 342 12.90 -3.90 -9.86
N GLY A 343 13.79 -3.27 -9.08
CA GLY A 343 13.45 -2.69 -7.79
C GLY A 343 14.57 -1.81 -7.23
N PHE A 344 14.25 -1.12 -6.14
CA PHE A 344 15.11 -0.12 -5.52
C PHE A 344 15.32 -0.41 -4.04
N LEU A 345 16.55 -0.24 -3.58
CA LEU A 345 16.90 -0.25 -2.17
C LEU A 345 17.53 1.10 -1.82
N THR A 346 16.92 1.83 -0.88
CA THR A 346 17.52 3.06 -0.36
C THR A 346 17.86 2.97 1.12
N ALA A 347 19.01 3.55 1.52
CA ALA A 347 19.37 3.62 2.94
C ALA A 347 18.54 4.66 3.70
N ARG A 348 18.13 5.74 3.03
CA ARG A 348 17.31 6.83 3.58
C ARG A 348 16.02 7.01 2.78
N GLY A 349 15.09 7.78 3.34
CA GLY A 349 13.80 8.08 2.71
C GLY A 349 12.64 7.30 3.33
N GLY A 350 11.50 7.98 3.50
CA GLY A 350 10.27 7.39 4.02
C GLY A 350 9.34 6.85 2.92
N MET A 351 8.11 6.49 3.31
CA MET A 351 7.06 6.05 2.38
C MET A 351 6.72 7.10 1.31
N THR A 352 6.98 8.39 1.55
CA THR A 352 6.72 9.50 0.62
C THR A 352 7.98 9.99 -0.09
N SER A 353 9.12 9.35 0.08
CA SER A 353 10.38 9.73 -0.58
C SER A 353 10.28 9.61 -2.10
N HIS A 354 11.14 10.33 -2.83
CA HIS A 354 11.24 10.26 -4.30
C HIS A 354 11.25 8.81 -4.81
N ALA A 355 12.12 7.96 -4.25
CA ALA A 355 12.21 6.54 -4.58
C ALA A 355 10.86 5.83 -4.44
N ALA A 356 10.18 6.02 -3.31
CA ALA A 356 8.93 5.36 -2.99
C ALA A 356 7.77 5.83 -3.89
N VAL A 357 7.69 7.13 -4.18
CA VAL A 357 6.65 7.72 -5.04
C VAL A 357 6.81 7.25 -6.48
N VAL A 358 8.04 7.32 -7.02
CA VAL A 358 8.36 6.88 -8.38
C VAL A 358 8.15 5.37 -8.51
N ALA A 359 8.58 4.58 -7.52
CA ALA A 359 8.39 3.13 -7.52
C ALA A 359 6.92 2.70 -7.54
N ARG A 360 6.07 3.35 -6.74
CA ARG A 360 4.61 3.09 -6.78
C ARG A 360 3.97 3.54 -8.07
N GLY A 361 4.49 4.60 -8.68
CA GLY A 361 4.10 5.04 -10.02
C GLY A 361 4.37 3.95 -11.06
N MET A 362 5.60 3.43 -11.05
CA MET A 362 6.08 2.40 -11.98
C MET A 362 5.65 0.96 -11.63
N GLY A 363 5.05 0.74 -10.45
CA GLY A 363 4.76 -0.59 -9.92
C GLY A 363 5.98 -1.47 -9.69
N ARG A 364 7.13 -0.84 -9.38
CA ARG A 364 8.39 -1.52 -9.08
C ARG A 364 8.53 -1.73 -7.57
N CYS A 365 9.15 -2.84 -7.20
CA CYS A 365 9.45 -3.14 -5.80
C CYS A 365 10.39 -2.07 -5.21
N CYS A 366 10.07 -1.52 -4.04
CA CYS A 366 10.96 -0.58 -3.36
C CYS A 366 10.99 -0.84 -1.86
N VAL A 367 12.21 -1.00 -1.35
CA VAL A 367 12.51 -1.01 0.08
C VAL A 367 13.24 0.30 0.39
N ALA A 368 12.55 1.24 1.02
CA ALA A 368 13.10 2.56 1.32
C ALA A 368 13.55 2.67 2.78
N GLY A 369 14.47 3.58 3.09
CA GLY A 369 14.84 3.90 4.47
C GLY A 369 15.44 2.71 5.23
N CYS A 370 16.17 1.84 4.54
CA CYS A 370 16.82 0.68 5.13
C CYS A 370 18.09 1.09 5.88
N GLY A 371 17.93 1.71 7.06
CA GLY A 371 19.04 2.16 7.90
C GLY A 371 19.98 1.04 8.39
N GLU A 372 19.57 -0.22 8.23
CA GLU A 372 20.40 -1.41 8.48
C GLU A 372 21.50 -1.62 7.43
N VAL A 373 21.41 -0.99 6.25
CA VAL A 373 22.45 -1.04 5.22
C VAL A 373 23.31 0.21 5.22
N ARG A 374 24.63 0.02 5.10
CA ARG A 374 25.59 1.11 4.91
C ARG A 374 26.13 1.07 3.49
N ILE A 375 25.66 1.99 2.66
CA ILE A 375 25.98 2.06 1.23
C ILE A 375 27.22 2.94 1.03
N ASN A 376 28.18 2.46 0.25
CA ASN A 376 29.32 3.21 -0.24
C ASN A 376 29.29 3.23 -1.77
N GLU A 377 28.73 4.31 -2.33
CA GLU A 377 28.54 4.46 -3.78
C GLU A 377 29.87 4.59 -4.53
N LYS A 378 30.88 5.25 -3.95
CA LYS A 378 32.21 5.43 -4.56
C LYS A 378 32.98 4.11 -4.70
N GLU A 379 32.91 3.26 -3.67
CA GLU A 379 33.58 1.96 -3.67
C GLU A 379 32.68 0.82 -4.17
N LYS A 380 31.45 1.13 -4.61
CA LYS A 380 30.47 0.21 -5.22
C LYS A 380 30.18 -1.03 -4.38
N PHE A 381 29.86 -0.83 -3.10
CA PHE A 381 29.37 -1.89 -2.21
C PHE A 381 28.41 -1.35 -1.15
N PHE A 382 27.63 -2.23 -0.53
CA PHE A 382 26.99 -1.97 0.76
C PHE A 382 27.31 -3.05 1.78
N LYS A 383 27.13 -2.70 3.06
CA LYS A 383 27.28 -3.62 4.20
C LYS A 383 25.95 -3.80 4.92
N ASP A 384 25.61 -5.03 5.27
CA ASP A 384 24.49 -5.33 6.17
C ASP A 384 24.86 -5.12 7.65
N LYS A 385 23.88 -5.35 8.54
CA LYS A 385 24.05 -5.21 10.00
C LYS A 385 25.07 -6.18 10.62
N GLU A 386 25.33 -7.30 9.96
CA GLU A 386 26.31 -8.32 10.40
C GLU A 386 27.71 -8.04 9.84
N GLY A 387 27.83 -7.05 8.94
CA GLY A 387 29.08 -6.62 8.34
C GLY A 387 29.43 -7.35 7.04
N ASN A 388 28.52 -8.17 6.49
CA ASN A 388 28.74 -8.81 5.19
C ASN A 388 28.73 -7.76 4.08
N VAL A 389 29.60 -7.92 3.09
CA VAL A 389 29.80 -6.96 1.99
C VAL A 389 29.17 -7.49 0.72
N TYR A 390 28.31 -6.69 0.09
CA TYR A 390 27.67 -6.97 -1.20
C TYR A 390 28.13 -5.93 -2.21
N LYS A 391 28.69 -6.39 -3.34
CA LYS A 391 29.33 -5.55 -4.34
C LYS A 391 28.46 -5.41 -5.59
N GLU A 392 28.84 -4.46 -6.45
CA GLU A 392 28.21 -4.32 -7.75
C GLU A 392 28.29 -5.62 -8.56
N GLY A 393 27.17 -6.01 -9.17
CA GLY A 393 27.04 -7.29 -9.88
C GLY A 393 26.61 -8.48 -9.01
N ASP A 394 26.66 -8.39 -7.68
CA ASP A 394 26.15 -9.44 -6.80
C ASP A 394 24.62 -9.48 -6.84
N TRP A 395 24.04 -10.67 -6.62
CA TRP A 395 22.59 -10.87 -6.62
C TRP A 395 21.96 -10.52 -5.28
N ILE A 396 20.87 -9.77 -5.34
CA ILE A 396 19.97 -9.55 -4.21
C ILE A 396 18.52 -9.71 -4.64
N SER A 397 17.68 -9.95 -3.63
CA SER A 397 16.23 -10.01 -3.80
C SER A 397 15.56 -9.10 -2.77
N LEU A 398 14.58 -8.32 -3.22
CA LEU A 398 13.85 -7.34 -2.44
C LEU A 398 12.39 -7.76 -2.35
N ASP A 399 11.84 -7.72 -1.13
CA ASP A 399 10.40 -7.85 -0.86
C ASP A 399 9.87 -6.48 -0.44
N GLY A 400 9.29 -5.78 -1.41
CA GLY A 400 8.69 -4.46 -1.24
C GLY A 400 7.40 -4.47 -0.44
N SER A 401 6.79 -5.64 -0.20
CA SER A 401 5.57 -5.79 0.59
C SER A 401 5.87 -5.93 2.09
N THR A 402 6.99 -6.56 2.45
CA THR A 402 7.41 -6.73 3.85
C THR A 402 8.56 -5.81 4.27
N GLY A 403 9.26 -5.20 3.30
CA GLY A 403 10.44 -4.37 3.50
C GLY A 403 11.72 -5.19 3.70
N ASN A 404 11.70 -6.50 3.44
CA ASN A 404 12.85 -7.37 3.65
C ASN A 404 13.81 -7.35 2.45
N VAL A 405 15.10 -7.43 2.74
CA VAL A 405 16.19 -7.59 1.76
C VAL A 405 16.82 -8.96 1.97
N TYR A 406 17.03 -9.72 0.88
CA TYR A 406 17.60 -11.05 0.91
C TYR A 406 18.86 -11.11 0.05
N ALA A 407 19.87 -11.87 0.52
CA ALA A 407 21.03 -12.19 -0.28
C ALA A 407 20.69 -13.23 -1.35
N GLY A 408 21.27 -13.08 -2.54
CA GLY A 408 21.16 -14.05 -3.62
C GLY A 408 19.90 -13.91 -4.47
N LYS A 409 19.74 -14.87 -5.39
CA LYS A 409 18.66 -14.91 -6.38
C LYS A 409 17.49 -15.75 -5.87
N LEU A 410 16.37 -15.10 -5.56
CA LEU A 410 15.11 -15.78 -5.29
C LEU A 410 14.25 -15.85 -6.57
N PRO A 411 13.59 -16.98 -6.86
CA PRO A 411 12.68 -17.09 -7.99
C PRO A 411 11.40 -16.27 -7.74
N THR A 412 10.99 -15.53 -8.77
CA THR A 412 9.73 -14.77 -8.79
C THR A 412 8.71 -15.44 -9.70
N VAL A 413 7.43 -15.27 -9.38
CA VAL A 413 6.28 -15.73 -10.15
C VAL A 413 5.47 -14.51 -10.55
N ASP A 414 5.22 -14.35 -11.85
CA ASP A 414 4.36 -13.29 -12.36
C ASP A 414 2.88 -13.61 -12.07
N PRO A 415 2.06 -12.61 -11.72
CA PRO A 415 0.65 -12.84 -11.45
C PRO A 415 -0.13 -13.14 -12.74
N GLU A 416 -0.98 -14.18 -12.68
CA GLU A 416 -1.98 -14.42 -13.73
C GLU A 416 -3.26 -13.62 -13.45
N LEU A 417 -3.58 -12.65 -14.32
CA LEU A 417 -4.78 -11.81 -14.22
C LEU A 417 -6.03 -12.43 -14.88
N THR A 418 -6.06 -13.75 -15.02
CA THR A 418 -7.14 -14.48 -15.70
C THR A 418 -7.96 -15.33 -14.71
N GLY A 419 -9.04 -15.96 -15.18
CA GLY A 419 -9.91 -16.78 -14.33
C GLY A 419 -10.78 -15.95 -13.38
N ASP A 420 -10.73 -16.27 -12.09
CA ASP A 420 -11.59 -15.66 -11.06
C ASP A 420 -11.38 -14.14 -10.93
N PHE A 421 -10.15 -13.65 -11.13
CA PHE A 421 -9.87 -12.21 -11.15
C PHE A 421 -10.62 -11.50 -12.28
N GLY A 422 -10.52 -12.02 -13.50
CA GLY A 422 -11.19 -11.43 -14.66
C GLY A 422 -12.71 -11.38 -14.48
N LYS A 423 -13.30 -12.52 -14.11
CA LYS A 423 -14.75 -12.63 -13.85
C LYS A 423 -15.22 -11.70 -12.73
N PHE A 424 -14.45 -11.57 -11.65
CA PHE A 424 -14.76 -10.64 -10.57
C PHE A 424 -14.67 -9.18 -11.03
N MET A 425 -13.65 -8.81 -11.80
CA MET A 425 -13.47 -7.46 -12.30
C MET A 425 -14.50 -7.06 -13.36
N GLU A 426 -15.08 -8.01 -14.09
CA GLU A 426 -16.26 -7.77 -14.94
C GLU A 426 -17.46 -7.31 -14.09
N TRP A 427 -17.74 -7.96 -12.95
CA TRP A 427 -18.81 -7.55 -12.05
C TRP A 427 -18.56 -6.16 -11.46
N VAL A 428 -17.32 -5.87 -11.12
CA VAL A 428 -16.89 -4.54 -10.64
C VAL A 428 -17.21 -3.46 -11.67
N ASP A 429 -16.90 -3.70 -12.95
CA ASP A 429 -17.19 -2.75 -14.02
C ASP A 429 -18.68 -2.59 -14.33
N GLU A 430 -19.46 -3.68 -14.23
CA GLU A 430 -20.91 -3.62 -14.39
C GLU A 430 -21.58 -2.75 -13.31
N ILE A 431 -21.04 -2.76 -12.09
CA ILE A 431 -21.63 -2.08 -10.93
C ILE A 431 -21.17 -0.63 -10.82
N ARG A 432 -19.89 -0.32 -11.07
CA ARG A 432 -19.37 1.04 -10.82
C ARG A 432 -19.97 2.09 -11.74
N VAL A 433 -20.15 3.30 -11.20
CA VAL A 433 -20.56 4.50 -11.98
C VAL A 433 -19.37 5.43 -12.24
N LEU A 434 -18.45 5.56 -11.28
CA LEU A 434 -17.23 6.32 -11.48
C LEU A 434 -16.39 5.64 -12.57
N LYS A 435 -15.93 6.46 -13.52
CA LYS A 435 -14.88 6.03 -14.44
C LYS A 435 -13.53 5.97 -13.73
N VAL A 436 -12.67 5.07 -14.17
CA VAL A 436 -11.31 4.95 -13.65
C VAL A 436 -10.32 5.21 -14.76
N ARG A 437 -9.62 6.33 -14.67
CA ARG A 437 -8.52 6.71 -15.56
C ARG A 437 -7.18 6.42 -14.88
N THR A 438 -6.10 6.58 -15.63
CA THR A 438 -4.74 6.42 -15.13
C THR A 438 -3.94 7.72 -15.14
N ASN A 439 -2.96 7.82 -14.25
CA ASN A 439 -1.87 8.77 -14.34
C ASN A 439 -0.74 8.04 -15.07
N ALA A 440 -0.46 8.43 -16.31
CA ALA A 440 0.53 7.75 -17.15
C ALA A 440 1.18 8.79 -18.06
N ASP A 441 2.51 8.79 -18.04
CA ASP A 441 3.32 9.81 -18.73
C ASP A 441 4.03 9.21 -19.95
N THR A 442 4.17 7.88 -20.01
CA THR A 442 4.80 7.14 -21.12
C THR A 442 3.82 6.20 -21.82
N PRO A 443 4.06 5.83 -23.10
CA PRO A 443 3.26 4.83 -23.79
C PRO A 443 3.28 3.46 -23.10
N ALA A 444 4.38 3.08 -22.46
CA ALA A 444 4.49 1.82 -21.72
C ALA A 444 3.53 1.79 -20.51
N ASP A 445 3.50 2.88 -19.74
CA ASP A 445 2.57 3.02 -18.60
C ASP A 445 1.12 3.05 -19.07
N ALA A 446 0.84 3.75 -20.17
CA ALA A 446 -0.48 3.81 -20.80
C ALA A 446 -0.95 2.41 -21.23
N ALA A 447 -0.10 1.64 -21.90
CA ALA A 447 -0.40 0.26 -22.32
C ALA A 447 -0.68 -0.65 -21.12
N GLN A 448 0.12 -0.52 -20.04
CA GLN A 448 -0.07 -1.30 -18.82
C GLN A 448 -1.38 -0.95 -18.12
N ALA A 449 -1.70 0.34 -17.99
CA ALA A 449 -2.94 0.81 -17.40
C ALA A 449 -4.16 0.36 -18.21
N PHE A 450 -4.08 0.38 -19.54
CA PHE A 450 -5.14 -0.11 -20.42
C PHE A 450 -5.43 -1.59 -20.17
N LYS A 451 -4.39 -2.43 -20.01
CA LYS A 451 -4.56 -3.86 -19.64
C LYS A 451 -5.25 -4.05 -18.29
N PHE A 452 -5.03 -3.14 -17.35
CA PHE A 452 -5.71 -3.13 -16.05
C PHE A 452 -7.12 -2.53 -16.09
N GLY A 453 -7.62 -2.12 -17.26
CA GLY A 453 -8.98 -1.60 -17.45
C GLY A 453 -9.13 -0.10 -17.25
N ALA A 454 -8.05 0.69 -17.42
CA ALA A 454 -8.15 2.14 -17.39
C ALA A 454 -8.94 2.68 -18.61
N GLU A 455 -9.85 3.62 -18.35
CA GLU A 455 -10.77 4.20 -19.34
C GLU A 455 -10.24 5.55 -19.88
N GLY A 456 -8.91 5.68 -19.97
CA GLY A 456 -8.20 6.87 -20.43
C GLY A 456 -7.13 7.34 -19.43
N ILE A 457 -6.46 8.43 -19.76
CA ILE A 457 -5.41 9.05 -18.92
C ILE A 457 -5.97 10.32 -18.29
N GLY A 458 -6.11 10.38 -16.96
CA GLY A 458 -6.60 11.57 -16.26
C GLY A 458 -5.51 12.57 -15.89
N LEU A 459 -4.23 12.15 -15.99
CA LEU A 459 -3.07 13.01 -15.83
C LEU A 459 -1.87 12.43 -16.59
N CYS A 460 -1.43 13.12 -17.63
CA CYS A 460 -0.12 12.97 -18.26
C CYS A 460 0.72 14.19 -17.91
N ARG A 461 1.81 13.97 -17.17
CA ARG A 461 2.78 14.99 -16.77
C ARG A 461 3.79 15.22 -17.88
N THR A 462 3.86 16.45 -18.37
CA THR A 462 4.76 16.78 -19.47
C THR A 462 6.19 17.03 -19.02
N GLU A 463 6.39 17.34 -17.73
CA GLU A 463 7.71 17.54 -17.14
C GLU A 463 8.61 16.30 -17.26
N HIS A 464 8.05 15.11 -17.05
CA HIS A 464 8.78 13.83 -17.19
C HIS A 464 9.26 13.60 -18.62
N MET A 465 8.61 14.21 -19.61
CA MET A 465 9.02 14.12 -21.01
C MET A 465 10.24 14.99 -21.33
N PHE A 466 10.75 15.81 -20.41
CA PHE A 466 11.90 16.68 -20.64
C PHE A 466 13.21 16.22 -19.98
N PHE A 467 13.17 15.26 -19.06
CA PHE A 467 14.35 14.89 -18.27
C PHE A 467 15.34 13.96 -18.99
N GLU A 468 14.91 13.21 -20.02
CA GLU A 468 15.74 12.18 -20.66
C GLU A 468 16.69 12.74 -21.75
N GLY A 469 17.95 12.28 -21.75
CA GLY A 469 18.91 12.42 -22.85
C GLY A 469 19.01 13.82 -23.51
N ASP A 470 18.78 13.90 -24.83
CA ASP A 470 18.88 15.15 -25.59
C ASP A 470 17.78 16.19 -25.26
N ARG A 471 16.73 15.78 -24.53
CA ARG A 471 15.57 16.62 -24.20
C ARG A 471 15.92 17.65 -23.12
N ILE A 472 16.67 17.23 -22.11
CA ILE A 472 17.09 18.11 -21.02
C ILE A 472 17.98 19.24 -21.55
N LYS A 473 18.77 18.97 -22.59
CA LYS A 473 19.63 19.97 -23.23
C LYS A 473 18.81 21.08 -23.89
N ALA A 474 17.81 20.72 -24.69
CA ALA A 474 16.92 21.69 -25.32
C ALA A 474 16.08 22.47 -24.28
N MET A 475 15.70 21.82 -23.17
CA MET A 475 15.03 22.50 -22.06
C MET A 475 15.96 23.51 -21.36
N ARG A 476 17.21 23.14 -21.08
CA ARG A 476 18.23 24.02 -20.50
C ARG A 476 18.56 25.20 -21.41
N GLU A 477 18.67 24.98 -22.72
CA GLU A 477 18.81 26.05 -23.72
C GLU A 477 17.64 27.04 -23.67
N MET A 478 16.41 26.54 -23.49
CA MET A 478 15.22 27.39 -23.35
C MET A 478 15.29 28.23 -22.06
N ILE A 479 15.76 27.65 -20.96
CA ILE A 479 15.84 28.35 -19.67
C ILE A 479 16.88 29.47 -19.68
N VAL A 480 18.04 29.27 -20.32
CA VAL A 480 19.11 30.30 -20.36
C VAL A 480 18.88 31.37 -21.43
N ALA A 481 17.86 31.21 -22.28
CA ALA A 481 17.60 32.14 -23.37
C ALA A 481 17.13 33.52 -22.87
N ARG A 482 17.75 34.58 -23.40
CA ARG A 482 17.51 35.98 -22.98
C ARG A 482 16.41 36.67 -23.77
N THR A 483 16.05 36.13 -24.93
CA THR A 483 15.02 36.67 -25.80
C THR A 483 13.97 35.61 -26.14
N GLU A 484 12.75 36.07 -26.43
CA GLU A 484 11.68 35.19 -26.92
C GLU A 484 12.11 34.42 -28.18
N GLU A 485 12.84 35.07 -29.11
CA GLU A 485 13.33 34.41 -30.32
C GLU A 485 14.26 33.23 -30.02
N GLN A 486 15.17 33.38 -29.04
CA GLN A 486 16.05 32.30 -28.59
C GLN A 486 15.24 31.18 -27.92
N ARG A 487 14.27 31.51 -27.06
CA ARG A 487 13.37 30.52 -26.44
C ARG A 487 12.60 29.74 -27.47
N ARG A 488 12.03 30.40 -28.48
CA ARG A 488 11.30 29.74 -29.58
C ARG A 488 12.19 28.78 -30.38
N LYS A 489 13.47 29.12 -30.61
CA LYS A 489 14.42 28.22 -31.27
C LYS A 489 14.70 26.96 -30.44
N ALA A 490 14.83 27.09 -29.13
CA ALA A 490 15.01 25.94 -28.23
C ALA A 490 13.73 25.08 -28.17
N LEU A 491 12.57 25.72 -28.01
CA LEU A 491 11.25 25.06 -28.01
C LEU A 491 10.96 24.30 -29.32
N ALA A 492 11.42 24.80 -30.48
CA ALA A 492 11.29 24.11 -31.75
C ALA A 492 12.04 22.76 -31.80
N LYS A 493 13.11 22.59 -31.00
CA LYS A 493 13.81 21.30 -30.86
C LYS A 493 12.99 20.30 -30.03
N LEU A 494 12.23 20.78 -29.04
CA LEU A 494 11.38 19.96 -28.16
C LEU A 494 10.08 19.49 -28.85
N LEU A 495 9.53 20.32 -29.74
CA LEU A 495 8.27 20.05 -30.45
C LEU A 495 8.19 18.64 -31.09
N PRO A 496 9.11 18.20 -31.96
CA PRO A 496 9.02 16.89 -32.61
C PRO A 496 9.12 15.72 -31.63
N ILE A 497 9.84 15.92 -30.51
CA ILE A 497 10.04 14.91 -29.48
C ILE A 497 8.74 14.71 -28.70
N GLN A 498 8.17 15.79 -28.14
CA GLN A 498 6.89 15.74 -27.43
C GLN A 498 5.75 15.21 -28.32
N ARG A 499 5.69 15.66 -29.58
CA ARG A 499 4.67 15.17 -30.52
C ARG A 499 4.72 13.65 -30.63
N LYS A 500 5.93 13.06 -30.74
CA LYS A 500 6.09 11.60 -30.83
C LYS A 500 5.60 10.89 -29.56
N ASP A 501 5.87 11.45 -28.39
CA ASP A 501 5.41 10.86 -27.12
C ASP A 501 3.88 10.89 -27.03
N PHE A 502 3.25 12.02 -27.38
CA PHE A 502 1.80 12.14 -27.42
C PHE A 502 1.16 11.21 -28.44
N GLU A 503 1.74 11.04 -29.63
CA GLU A 503 1.27 10.05 -30.58
C GLU A 503 1.30 8.63 -29.98
N GLY A 504 2.38 8.29 -29.26
CA GLY A 504 2.47 7.02 -28.53
C GLY A 504 1.35 6.85 -27.51
N LEU A 505 1.12 7.86 -26.66
CA LEU A 505 0.05 7.84 -25.66
C LEU A 505 -1.34 7.68 -26.29
N PHE A 506 -1.63 8.42 -27.36
CA PHE A 506 -2.90 8.34 -28.06
C PHE A 506 -3.12 6.97 -28.71
N ARG A 507 -2.08 6.37 -29.31
CA ARG A 507 -2.16 5.03 -29.91
C ARG A 507 -2.47 3.96 -28.86
N GLU A 508 -1.81 4.01 -27.70
CA GLU A 508 -2.02 3.03 -26.63
C GLU A 508 -3.40 3.15 -25.98
N MET A 509 -3.94 4.38 -25.91
CA MET A 509 -5.27 4.64 -25.37
C MET A 509 -6.41 4.39 -26.38
N LYS A 510 -6.11 4.11 -27.65
CA LYS A 510 -7.08 3.62 -28.65
C LYS A 510 -8.36 4.45 -28.76
N GLY A 511 -8.23 5.78 -28.70
CA GLY A 511 -9.35 6.72 -28.76
C GLY A 511 -10.03 7.02 -27.42
N LEU A 512 -9.55 6.45 -26.30
CA LEU A 512 -9.96 6.89 -24.97
C LEU A 512 -9.40 8.28 -24.64
N PRO A 513 -10.06 9.05 -23.75
CA PRO A 513 -9.65 10.41 -23.45
C PRO A 513 -8.27 10.48 -22.76
N VAL A 514 -7.42 11.41 -23.18
CA VAL A 514 -6.09 11.64 -22.62
C VAL A 514 -5.97 13.10 -22.17
N THR A 515 -5.83 13.30 -20.86
CA THR A 515 -5.64 14.62 -20.23
C THR A 515 -4.17 14.91 -20.04
N ILE A 516 -3.70 15.95 -20.72
CA ILE A 516 -2.29 16.36 -20.75
C ILE A 516 -2.17 17.64 -19.91
N ARG A 517 -1.35 17.57 -18.87
CA ARG A 517 -1.04 18.72 -18.02
C ARG A 517 0.14 19.47 -18.59
N TYR A 518 -0.01 20.79 -18.72
CA TYR A 518 1.08 21.64 -19.18
C TYR A 518 2.19 21.74 -18.13
N LEU A 519 3.34 22.26 -18.56
CA LEU A 519 4.56 22.31 -17.75
C LEU A 519 4.26 22.92 -16.38
N ASP A 520 4.55 22.14 -15.35
CA ASP A 520 4.23 22.45 -13.97
C ASP A 520 5.41 22.91 -13.12
N PRO A 521 6.59 22.25 -13.11
CA PRO A 521 7.66 22.60 -12.19
C PRO A 521 8.29 23.97 -12.49
N PRO A 522 8.89 24.62 -11.48
CA PRO A 522 9.70 25.82 -11.68
C PRO A 522 10.96 25.50 -12.49
N LEU A 523 11.47 26.50 -13.21
CA LEU A 523 12.59 26.29 -14.16
C LEU A 523 13.91 25.85 -13.48
N HIS A 524 14.10 26.16 -12.19
CA HIS A 524 15.33 25.79 -11.49
C HIS A 524 15.49 24.27 -11.30
N GLU A 525 14.40 23.49 -11.34
CA GLU A 525 14.48 22.02 -11.22
C GLU A 525 15.19 21.36 -12.42
N PHE A 526 15.31 22.05 -13.56
CA PHE A 526 16.01 21.54 -14.74
C PHE A 526 17.49 21.97 -14.80
N LEU A 527 17.92 22.81 -13.87
CA LEU A 527 19.28 23.35 -13.82
C LEU A 527 20.12 22.65 -12.77
N PRO A 528 21.42 22.41 -13.03
CA PRO A 528 22.32 21.79 -12.07
C PRO A 528 22.62 22.74 -10.89
N HIS A 529 22.89 22.15 -9.73
CA HIS A 529 23.22 22.89 -8.50
C HIS A 529 24.72 22.84 -8.15
N ASN A 530 25.43 21.78 -8.55
CA ASN A 530 26.83 21.63 -8.20
C ASN A 530 27.73 22.43 -9.13
N LYS A 531 28.86 22.91 -8.59
CA LYS A 531 29.80 23.73 -9.36
C LYS A 531 30.32 23.02 -10.61
N GLU A 532 30.67 21.74 -10.49
CA GLU A 532 31.22 20.93 -11.58
C GLU A 532 30.20 20.75 -12.73
N ASP A 533 28.93 20.53 -12.38
CA ASP A 533 27.85 20.38 -13.35
C ASP A 533 27.49 21.69 -14.04
N ILE A 534 27.56 22.81 -13.30
CA ILE A 534 27.40 24.16 -13.87
C ILE A 534 28.57 24.47 -14.83
N GLU A 535 29.82 24.13 -14.48
CA GLU A 535 30.96 24.31 -15.39
C GLU A 535 30.77 23.51 -16.68
N SER A 536 30.38 22.23 -16.56
CA SER A 536 30.08 21.37 -17.72
C SER A 536 28.97 21.94 -18.61
N LEU A 537 27.84 22.32 -18.01
CA LEU A 537 26.70 22.85 -18.74
C LEU A 537 27.02 24.21 -19.39
N SER A 538 27.80 25.05 -18.74
CA SER A 538 28.23 26.34 -19.31
C SER A 538 29.07 26.15 -20.57
N ALA A 539 29.98 25.16 -20.57
CA ALA A 539 30.79 24.81 -21.72
C ALA A 539 29.94 24.24 -22.87
N GLU A 540 28.93 23.42 -22.56
CA GLU A 540 28.02 22.85 -23.55
C GLU A 540 27.11 23.91 -24.19
N LEU A 541 26.57 24.84 -23.39
CA LEU A 541 25.69 25.91 -23.85
C LEU A 541 26.45 27.08 -24.50
N GLY A 542 27.78 27.11 -24.39
CA GLY A 542 28.61 28.18 -24.91
C GLY A 542 28.45 29.51 -24.16
N ILE A 543 28.10 29.46 -22.87
CA ILE A 543 27.98 30.63 -21.98
C ILE A 543 29.03 30.56 -20.88
N SER A 544 29.35 31.70 -20.24
CA SER A 544 30.34 31.69 -19.15
C SER A 544 29.79 31.05 -17.87
N PHE A 545 30.66 30.43 -17.08
CA PHE A 545 30.28 29.86 -15.77
C PHE A 545 29.57 30.88 -14.87
N GLU A 546 30.11 32.10 -14.76
CA GLU A 546 29.52 33.17 -13.94
C GLU A 546 28.13 33.60 -14.45
N GLU A 547 27.93 33.56 -15.77
CA GLU A 547 26.63 33.86 -16.38
C GLU A 547 25.60 32.78 -16.08
N LEU A 548 25.94 31.50 -16.27
CA LEU A 548 25.03 30.40 -15.93
C LEU A 548 24.72 30.37 -14.44
N LYS A 549 25.73 30.59 -13.60
CA LYS A 549 25.56 30.66 -12.14
C LYS A 549 24.61 31.80 -11.74
N SER A 550 24.75 32.97 -12.35
CA SER A 550 23.84 34.10 -12.12
C SER A 550 22.38 33.78 -12.51
N ILE A 551 22.17 33.01 -13.58
CA ILE A 551 20.84 32.54 -13.98
C ILE A 551 20.27 31.54 -12.96
N VAL A 552 21.09 30.56 -12.54
CA VAL A 552 20.71 29.58 -11.52
C VAL A 552 20.33 30.27 -10.21
N ASP A 553 21.18 31.20 -9.74
CA ASP A 553 20.94 31.98 -8.52
C ASP A 553 19.71 32.88 -8.66
N GLY A 554 19.45 33.42 -9.85
CA GLY A 554 18.28 34.27 -10.14
C GLY A 554 16.96 33.52 -10.24
N LEU A 555 17.00 32.23 -10.59
CA LEU A 555 15.84 31.33 -10.62
C LEU A 555 15.63 30.59 -9.29
N HIS A 556 16.54 30.75 -8.34
CA HIS A 556 16.40 30.19 -7.00
C HIS A 556 15.22 30.82 -6.26
N GLU A 557 14.38 29.98 -5.66
CA GLU A 557 13.21 30.40 -4.91
C GLU A 557 13.26 29.88 -3.48
N PHE A 558 12.83 30.70 -2.52
CA PHE A 558 12.74 30.28 -1.11
C PHE A 558 11.77 29.12 -0.90
N ASN A 559 10.65 29.09 -1.64
CA ASN A 559 9.62 28.05 -1.54
C ASN A 559 9.17 27.64 -2.95
N PRO A 560 9.92 26.75 -3.64
CA PRO A 560 9.64 26.33 -5.02
C PRO A 560 8.21 25.86 -5.27
N MET A 561 7.61 25.16 -4.29
CA MET A 561 6.22 24.69 -4.33
C MET A 561 5.22 25.82 -4.63
N MET A 562 5.47 27.04 -4.14
CA MET A 562 4.56 28.19 -4.29
C MET A 562 5.10 29.27 -5.25
N GLY A 563 6.15 28.96 -6.02
CA GLY A 563 6.91 29.91 -6.83
C GLY A 563 6.40 30.17 -8.26
N HIS A 564 7.31 30.53 -9.15
CA HIS A 564 7.07 30.86 -10.56
C HIS A 564 7.00 29.60 -11.42
N ARG A 565 5.84 28.95 -11.35
CA ARG A 565 5.58 27.64 -11.94
C ARG A 565 4.16 27.54 -12.51
N GLY A 566 3.84 26.43 -13.17
CA GLY A 566 2.51 26.17 -13.74
C GLY A 566 1.95 27.30 -14.62
N CYS A 567 0.69 27.70 -14.42
CA CYS A 567 0.06 28.76 -15.23
C CYS A 567 0.82 30.10 -15.19
N ARG A 568 1.52 30.41 -14.09
CA ARG A 568 2.27 31.67 -13.94
C ARG A 568 3.45 31.71 -14.91
N LEU A 569 4.08 30.56 -15.13
CA LEU A 569 5.14 30.41 -16.11
C LEU A 569 4.59 30.57 -17.53
N ALA A 570 3.44 29.98 -17.83
CA ALA A 570 2.76 30.14 -19.12
C ALA A 570 2.27 31.58 -19.38
N VAL A 571 1.94 32.34 -18.34
CA VAL A 571 1.61 33.77 -18.46
C VAL A 571 2.86 34.60 -18.78
N SER A 572 4.00 34.30 -18.15
CA SER A 572 5.26 35.01 -18.40
C SER A 572 5.91 34.63 -19.73
N TYR A 573 5.79 33.37 -20.13
CA TYR A 573 6.39 32.79 -21.34
C TYR A 573 5.33 32.00 -22.15
N PRO A 574 4.38 32.69 -22.81
CA PRO A 574 3.30 32.07 -23.56
C PRO A 574 3.77 31.08 -24.63
N GLU A 575 4.96 31.31 -25.20
CA GLU A 575 5.57 30.45 -26.21
C GLU A 575 5.75 28.98 -25.76
N ILE A 576 5.85 28.73 -24.44
CA ILE A 576 5.88 27.36 -23.88
C ILE A 576 4.53 26.68 -24.11
N ALA A 577 3.43 27.35 -23.74
CA ALA A 577 2.08 26.84 -23.92
C ALA A 577 1.72 26.68 -25.41
N GLU A 578 2.17 27.60 -26.28
CA GLU A 578 2.01 27.49 -27.73
C GLU A 578 2.69 26.21 -28.27
N MET A 579 3.95 25.95 -27.87
CA MET A 579 4.69 24.77 -28.31
C MET A 579 4.01 23.47 -27.86
N GLN A 580 3.63 23.38 -26.57
CA GLN A 580 2.94 22.20 -26.05
C GLN A 580 1.59 21.99 -26.76
N THR A 581 0.84 23.07 -27.00
CA THR A 581 -0.44 23.00 -27.74
C THR A 581 -0.22 22.44 -29.14
N ARG A 582 0.76 22.97 -29.88
CA ARG A 582 1.09 22.49 -31.22
C ARG A 582 1.48 21.01 -31.19
N ALA A 583 2.31 20.59 -30.24
CA ALA A 583 2.72 19.18 -30.09
C ALA A 583 1.51 18.25 -29.87
N VAL A 584 0.60 18.62 -28.97
CA VAL A 584 -0.61 17.84 -28.64
C VAL A 584 -1.54 17.73 -29.84
N ILE A 585 -1.85 18.86 -30.49
CA ILE A 585 -2.81 18.91 -31.59
C ILE A 585 -2.25 18.21 -32.83
N GLU A 586 -0.98 18.44 -33.20
CA GLU A 586 -0.36 17.74 -34.32
C GLU A 586 -0.33 16.22 -34.10
N ALA A 587 -0.02 15.77 -32.87
CA ALA A 587 -0.06 14.34 -32.52
C ALA A 587 -1.46 13.75 -32.65
N ALA A 588 -2.49 14.44 -32.16
CA ALA A 588 -3.88 13.99 -32.28
C ALA A 588 -4.32 13.92 -33.74
N ILE A 589 -3.95 14.89 -34.58
CA ILE A 589 -4.23 14.88 -36.02
C ILE A 589 -3.54 13.69 -36.70
N ASN A 590 -2.26 13.44 -36.39
CA ASN A 590 -1.50 12.34 -36.98
C ASN A 590 -2.14 10.98 -36.64
N VAL A 591 -2.48 10.76 -35.38
CA VAL A 591 -3.09 9.49 -34.93
C VAL A 591 -4.54 9.35 -35.44
N ASN A 592 -5.30 10.44 -35.58
CA ASN A 592 -6.65 10.37 -36.19
C ASN A 592 -6.60 10.04 -37.69
N LYS A 593 -5.54 10.43 -38.41
CA LYS A 593 -5.33 9.97 -39.80
C LYS A 593 -5.07 8.46 -39.88
N GLU A 594 -4.61 7.83 -38.80
CA GLU A 594 -4.48 6.37 -38.68
C GLU A 594 -5.83 5.67 -38.42
N GLY A 595 -6.94 6.41 -38.34
CA GLY A 595 -8.30 5.88 -38.13
C GLY A 595 -8.76 5.88 -36.67
N MET A 596 -8.03 6.54 -35.77
CA MET A 596 -8.47 6.75 -34.39
C MET A 596 -9.40 7.96 -34.26
N ASN A 597 -10.09 8.08 -33.12
CA ASN A 597 -10.97 9.20 -32.81
C ASN A 597 -10.58 9.84 -31.47
N VAL A 598 -9.39 10.42 -31.44
CA VAL A 598 -8.80 11.08 -30.27
C VAL A 598 -9.41 12.47 -30.10
N ILE A 599 -9.86 12.76 -28.88
CA ILE A 599 -10.24 14.10 -28.42
C ILE A 599 -9.28 14.47 -27.28
N PRO A 600 -8.24 15.28 -27.53
CA PRO A 600 -7.28 15.65 -26.49
C PRO A 600 -7.90 16.59 -25.45
N GLU A 601 -7.54 16.37 -24.19
CA GLU A 601 -7.92 17.22 -23.05
C GLU A 601 -6.67 17.96 -22.55
N ILE A 602 -6.65 19.29 -22.68
CA ILE A 602 -5.54 20.15 -22.27
C ILE A 602 -5.84 20.73 -20.90
N MET A 603 -4.93 20.54 -19.93
CA MET A 603 -5.12 20.95 -18.54
C MET A 603 -4.07 21.96 -18.09
N ILE A 604 -4.54 23.11 -17.60
CA ILE A 604 -3.68 24.18 -17.07
C ILE A 604 -3.49 24.01 -15.54
N PRO A 605 -2.25 23.86 -15.05
CA PRO A 605 -1.95 23.67 -13.61
C PRO A 605 -1.85 25.00 -12.83
N LEU A 606 -1.94 24.93 -11.51
CA LEU A 606 -1.78 26.00 -10.51
C LEU A 606 -2.64 27.27 -10.71
N VAL A 607 -3.78 27.14 -11.39
CA VAL A 607 -4.71 28.25 -11.55
C VAL A 607 -5.29 28.65 -10.19
N GLY A 608 -5.25 29.94 -9.87
CA GLY A 608 -5.88 30.53 -8.68
C GLY A 608 -6.98 31.56 -9.01
N ASP A 609 -7.02 32.08 -10.24
CA ASP A 609 -7.99 33.08 -10.71
C ASP A 609 -8.51 32.77 -12.13
N VAL A 610 -9.77 33.10 -12.40
CA VAL A 610 -10.36 32.90 -13.74
C VAL A 610 -9.59 33.62 -14.85
N LYS A 611 -8.98 34.78 -14.55
CA LYS A 611 -8.21 35.55 -15.55
C LYS A 611 -6.88 34.88 -15.90
N GLU A 612 -6.27 34.16 -14.96
CA GLU A 612 -5.06 33.37 -15.23
C GLU A 612 -5.39 32.24 -16.21
N LEU A 613 -6.47 31.50 -15.92
CA LEU A 613 -6.95 30.45 -16.83
C LEU A 613 -7.33 31.02 -18.18
N LYS A 614 -8.10 32.11 -18.21
CA LYS A 614 -8.55 32.75 -19.45
C LYS A 614 -7.38 33.14 -20.34
N TYR A 615 -6.37 33.80 -19.78
CA TYR A 615 -5.20 34.25 -20.55
C TYR A 615 -4.51 33.07 -21.23
N VAL A 616 -4.21 32.00 -20.46
CA VAL A 616 -3.52 30.82 -21.01
C VAL A 616 -4.42 30.06 -21.98
N LYS A 617 -5.72 29.95 -21.69
CA LYS A 617 -6.71 29.33 -22.58
C LYS A 617 -6.80 30.06 -23.92
N ASP A 618 -6.79 31.38 -23.94
CA ASP A 618 -6.85 32.16 -25.18
C ASP A 618 -5.61 31.88 -26.07
N VAL A 619 -4.43 31.70 -25.46
CA VAL A 619 -3.20 31.28 -26.17
C VAL A 619 -3.36 29.86 -26.74
N VAL A 620 -3.83 28.91 -25.92
CA VAL A 620 -4.05 27.51 -26.34
C VAL A 620 -5.06 27.43 -27.49
N VAL A 621 -6.22 28.06 -27.34
CA VAL A 621 -7.29 28.02 -28.35
C VAL A 621 -6.81 28.61 -29.67
N LYS A 622 -6.14 29.76 -29.63
CA LYS A 622 -5.57 30.37 -30.83
C LYS A 622 -4.61 29.42 -31.55
N THR A 623 -3.64 28.83 -30.84
CA THR A 623 -2.68 27.91 -31.45
C THR A 623 -3.32 26.64 -31.95
N ALA A 624 -4.24 26.03 -31.18
CA ALA A 624 -4.93 24.82 -31.58
C ALA A 624 -5.75 25.03 -32.85
N ASP A 625 -6.56 26.10 -32.90
CA ASP A 625 -7.40 26.40 -34.06
C ASP A 625 -6.57 26.73 -35.31
N GLU A 626 -5.43 27.41 -35.16
CA GLU A 626 -4.48 27.64 -36.24
C GLU A 626 -3.94 26.33 -36.82
N VAL A 627 -3.47 25.40 -35.98
CA VAL A 627 -2.94 24.09 -36.40
C VAL A 627 -4.02 23.22 -37.06
N ILE A 628 -5.23 23.20 -36.51
CA ILE A 628 -6.36 22.44 -37.04
C ILE A 628 -6.74 22.96 -38.43
N LYS A 629 -6.80 24.29 -38.58
CA LYS A 629 -7.08 24.95 -39.85
C LYS A 629 -5.98 24.71 -40.88
N GLU A 630 -4.71 24.77 -40.49
CA GLU A 630 -3.55 24.46 -41.35
C GLU A 630 -3.63 23.02 -41.89
N ALA A 631 -4.06 22.07 -41.05
CA ALA A 631 -4.21 20.67 -41.43
C ALA A 631 -5.48 20.36 -42.25
N GLY A 632 -6.47 21.27 -42.25
CA GLY A 632 -7.72 21.10 -42.98
C GLY A 632 -8.61 19.97 -42.46
N VAL A 633 -8.54 19.68 -41.15
CA VAL A 633 -9.31 18.61 -40.49
C VAL A 633 -10.30 19.20 -39.48
N ASP A 634 -11.34 18.42 -39.12
CA ASP A 634 -12.23 18.75 -38.02
C ASP A 634 -11.80 17.95 -36.78
N LEU A 635 -11.00 18.57 -35.90
CA LEU A 635 -10.57 17.99 -34.64
C LEU A 635 -11.20 18.78 -33.48
N LYS A 636 -11.82 18.06 -32.55
CA LYS A 636 -12.29 18.63 -31.29
C LYS A 636 -11.24 18.44 -30.20
N TYR A 637 -11.15 19.40 -29.28
CA TYR A 637 -10.32 19.34 -28.09
C TYR A 637 -11.04 20.04 -26.94
N MET A 638 -10.61 19.81 -25.70
CA MET A 638 -11.14 20.49 -24.51
C MET A 638 -10.03 21.19 -23.75
N VAL A 639 -10.32 22.36 -23.18
CA VAL A 639 -9.42 23.07 -22.27
C VAL A 639 -10.05 23.13 -20.87
N GLY A 640 -9.34 22.58 -19.89
CA GLY A 640 -9.73 22.55 -18.50
C GLY A 640 -8.62 22.98 -17.57
N THR A 641 -8.82 22.80 -16.28
CA THR A 641 -7.86 23.25 -15.26
C THR A 641 -7.73 22.28 -14.10
N MET A 642 -6.57 22.34 -13.45
CA MET A 642 -6.36 21.66 -12.19
C MET A 642 -6.90 22.52 -11.03
N ILE A 643 -7.75 21.94 -10.18
CA ILE A 643 -8.21 22.57 -8.94
C ILE A 643 -7.32 22.08 -7.80
N GLU A 644 -6.26 22.83 -7.58
CA GLU A 644 -5.22 22.50 -6.60
C GLU A 644 -4.80 23.69 -5.71
N ILE A 645 -5.29 24.89 -6.02
CA ILE A 645 -5.15 26.07 -5.18
C ILE A 645 -6.44 26.24 -4.37
N PRO A 646 -6.41 26.46 -3.04
CA PRO A 646 -7.63 26.67 -2.26
C PRO A 646 -8.51 27.80 -2.80
N ARG A 647 -7.90 28.87 -3.33
CA ARG A 647 -8.64 29.97 -3.99
C ARG A 647 -9.46 29.50 -5.20
N ALA A 648 -8.92 28.59 -6.01
CA ALA A 648 -9.64 28.05 -7.16
C ALA A 648 -10.88 27.26 -6.75
N ALA A 649 -10.82 26.53 -5.63
CA ALA A 649 -11.99 25.86 -5.08
C ALA A 649 -13.05 26.84 -4.57
N LEU A 650 -12.62 27.94 -3.94
CA LEU A 650 -13.51 28.99 -3.41
C LEU A 650 -14.24 29.78 -4.51
N THR A 651 -13.62 29.94 -5.68
CA THR A 651 -14.15 30.69 -6.84
C THR A 651 -14.43 29.78 -8.04
N ALA A 652 -14.76 28.52 -7.79
CA ALA A 652 -14.87 27.50 -8.83
C ALA A 652 -16.03 27.77 -9.81
N ASP A 653 -17.06 28.52 -9.41
CA ASP A 653 -18.15 28.98 -10.26
C ASP A 653 -17.67 29.95 -11.34
N GLU A 654 -16.76 30.87 -11.00
CA GLU A 654 -16.13 31.76 -11.98
C GLU A 654 -15.20 30.99 -12.92
N ILE A 655 -14.37 30.10 -12.38
CA ILE A 655 -13.41 29.31 -13.16
C ILE A 655 -14.15 28.38 -14.15
N ALA A 656 -15.28 27.80 -13.76
CA ALA A 656 -16.10 26.91 -14.60
C ALA A 656 -16.73 27.61 -15.83
N ALA A 657 -16.79 28.95 -15.85
CA ALA A 657 -17.19 29.68 -17.03
C ALA A 657 -16.20 29.47 -18.19
N GLU A 658 -14.91 29.36 -17.86
CA GLU A 658 -13.83 29.17 -18.83
C GLU A 658 -13.40 27.71 -18.96
N ALA A 659 -13.35 26.95 -17.87
CA ALA A 659 -12.91 25.55 -17.91
C ALA A 659 -14.02 24.60 -18.37
N GLU A 660 -13.70 23.66 -19.25
CA GLU A 660 -14.62 22.61 -19.69
C GLU A 660 -14.59 21.38 -18.77
N PHE A 661 -13.52 21.23 -17.98
CA PHE A 661 -13.38 20.20 -16.97
C PHE A 661 -12.49 20.66 -15.81
N PHE A 662 -12.68 20.04 -14.64
CA PHE A 662 -11.78 20.14 -13.49
C PHE A 662 -11.09 18.81 -13.22
N SER A 663 -9.80 18.87 -12.90
CA SER A 663 -9.09 17.78 -12.24
C SER A 663 -8.58 18.24 -10.88
N PHE A 664 -8.97 17.57 -9.80
CA PHE A 664 -8.48 17.91 -8.47
C PHE A 664 -7.06 17.40 -8.27
N GLY A 665 -6.09 18.32 -8.19
CA GLY A 665 -4.71 18.06 -7.81
C GLY A 665 -4.60 18.00 -6.30
N THR A 666 -5.08 16.92 -5.70
CA THR A 666 -5.25 16.85 -4.24
C THR A 666 -3.96 16.80 -3.44
N ASN A 667 -2.83 16.46 -4.07
CA ASN A 667 -1.53 16.54 -3.40
C ASN A 667 -1.22 18.01 -3.02
N ASP A 668 -1.19 18.90 -4.01
CA ASP A 668 -0.98 20.33 -3.81
C ASP A 668 -2.10 21.00 -3.02
N LEU A 669 -3.37 20.59 -3.24
CA LEU A 669 -4.49 21.11 -2.47
C LEU A 669 -4.36 20.78 -0.98
N THR A 670 -3.95 19.56 -0.64
CA THR A 670 -3.66 19.15 0.74
C THR A 670 -2.49 19.96 1.30
N GLN A 671 -1.40 20.12 0.54
CA GLN A 671 -0.26 20.92 0.97
C GLN A 671 -0.67 22.35 1.35
N MET A 672 -1.44 23.02 0.48
CA MET A 672 -1.87 24.40 0.71
C MET A 672 -2.96 24.53 1.79
N ALA A 673 -3.87 23.57 1.90
CA ALA A 673 -4.91 23.59 2.92
C ALA A 673 -4.37 23.35 4.34
N PHE A 674 -3.40 22.44 4.48
CA PHE A 674 -2.75 22.18 5.76
C PHE A 674 -1.60 23.16 6.07
N GLY A 675 -1.03 23.79 5.05
CA GLY A 675 0.21 24.55 5.17
C GLY A 675 1.43 23.64 5.35
N PHE A 676 1.40 22.45 4.73
CA PHE A 676 2.46 21.44 4.82
C PHE A 676 3.23 21.37 3.52
N SER A 677 4.56 21.36 3.60
CA SER A 677 5.41 20.85 2.53
C SER A 677 5.45 19.34 2.64
N ARG A 678 5.11 18.63 1.56
CA ARG A 678 5.07 17.16 1.54
C ARG A 678 6.45 16.56 1.87
N ASP A 679 7.51 17.19 1.37
CA ASP A 679 8.89 16.72 1.54
C ASP A 679 9.40 16.93 2.97
N ASP A 680 8.89 17.94 3.67
CA ASP A 680 9.31 18.29 5.03
C ASP A 680 8.42 17.70 6.13
N ALA A 681 7.18 17.32 5.80
CA ALA A 681 6.18 16.89 6.77
C ALA A 681 6.58 15.63 7.54
N GLY A 682 7.42 14.78 6.95
CA GLY A 682 7.95 13.58 7.61
C GLY A 682 8.64 13.87 8.95
N ASN A 683 9.20 15.06 9.14
CA ASN A 683 9.94 15.45 10.34
C ASN A 683 9.06 15.59 11.59
N PHE A 684 7.74 15.83 11.44
CA PHE A 684 6.82 16.03 12.56
C PHE A 684 5.57 15.15 12.51
N LEU A 685 5.22 14.58 11.36
CA LEU A 685 4.01 13.76 11.23
C LEU A 685 4.04 12.54 12.16
N GLU A 686 5.21 11.95 12.41
CA GLU A 686 5.35 10.86 13.39
C GLU A 686 4.94 11.28 14.81
N ASP A 687 5.32 12.48 15.24
CA ASP A 687 4.89 13.05 16.52
C ASP A 687 3.39 13.31 16.56
N TYR A 688 2.80 13.77 15.45
CA TYR A 688 1.36 13.97 15.34
C TYR A 688 0.60 12.65 15.50
N TYR A 689 1.10 11.57 14.89
CA TYR A 689 0.52 10.23 15.04
C TYR A 689 0.70 9.71 16.47
N ALA A 690 1.88 9.87 17.06
CA ALA A 690 2.17 9.43 18.43
C ALA A 690 1.28 10.14 19.46
N LYS A 691 1.01 11.43 19.26
CA LYS A 691 0.14 12.26 20.10
C LYS A 691 -1.34 12.18 19.71
N LYS A 692 -1.70 11.36 18.71
CA LYS A 692 -3.07 11.17 18.21
C LYS A 692 -3.72 12.48 17.73
N ILE A 693 -2.92 13.41 17.21
CA ILE A 693 -3.43 14.63 16.57
C ILE A 693 -4.08 14.26 15.23
N TYR A 694 -3.42 13.39 14.46
CA TYR A 694 -3.96 12.76 13.26
C TYR A 694 -3.92 11.24 13.37
N GLU A 695 -4.90 10.59 12.76
CA GLU A 695 -5.01 9.11 12.73
C GLU A 695 -4.47 8.51 11.43
N SER A 696 -4.33 9.33 10.39
CA SER A 696 -3.86 8.92 9.05
C SER A 696 -3.01 10.02 8.42
N ASP A 697 -2.17 9.62 7.47
CA ASP A 697 -1.40 10.56 6.64
C ASP A 697 -2.32 11.25 5.62
N PRO A 698 -2.46 12.59 5.67
CA PRO A 698 -3.37 13.34 4.80
C PRO A 698 -2.92 13.35 3.32
N PHE A 699 -1.69 12.92 3.02
CA PHE A 699 -1.20 12.76 1.65
C PHE A 699 -1.47 11.37 1.06
N ALA A 700 -1.70 10.38 1.92
CA ALA A 700 -2.07 9.03 1.49
C ALA A 700 -3.59 8.85 1.45
N LYS A 701 -4.30 9.43 2.42
CA LYS A 701 -5.76 9.35 2.58
C LYS A 701 -6.34 10.75 2.63
N LEU A 702 -7.31 11.02 1.75
CA LEU A 702 -7.90 12.34 1.62
C LEU A 702 -8.54 12.78 2.94
N ASP A 703 -8.13 13.94 3.44
CA ASP A 703 -8.79 14.61 4.55
C ASP A 703 -10.20 15.06 4.13
N GLN A 704 -11.22 14.28 4.47
CA GLN A 704 -12.60 14.58 4.08
C GLN A 704 -13.19 15.79 4.82
N ILE A 705 -12.66 16.17 6.00
CA ILE A 705 -13.27 17.20 6.86
C ILE A 705 -12.73 18.61 6.58
N GLY A 706 -11.51 18.73 6.05
CA GLY A 706 -10.90 19.97 5.58
C GLY A 706 -10.81 20.01 4.06
N VAL A 707 -9.84 19.29 3.48
CA VAL A 707 -9.60 19.29 2.02
C VAL A 707 -10.82 18.85 1.23
N GLY A 708 -11.54 17.83 1.72
CA GLY A 708 -12.78 17.34 1.13
C GLY A 708 -13.87 18.42 1.02
N LYS A 709 -13.93 19.37 1.96
CA LYS A 709 -14.88 20.50 1.86
C LYS A 709 -14.54 21.43 0.71
N LEU A 710 -13.25 21.64 0.42
CA LEU A 710 -12.83 22.42 -0.75
C LEU A 710 -13.21 21.70 -2.04
N VAL A 711 -13.00 20.38 -2.10
CA VAL A 711 -13.39 19.56 -3.25
C VAL A 711 -14.90 19.60 -3.46
N ASP A 712 -15.71 19.34 -2.43
CA ASP A 712 -17.17 19.35 -2.54
C ASP A 712 -17.69 20.74 -2.94
N MET A 713 -17.18 21.81 -2.32
CA MET A 713 -17.53 23.19 -2.69
C MET A 713 -17.25 23.48 -4.17
N ALA A 714 -16.06 23.11 -4.65
CA ALA A 714 -15.68 23.32 -6.04
C ALA A 714 -16.57 22.53 -7.01
N VAL A 715 -16.96 21.31 -6.65
CA VAL A 715 -17.91 20.49 -7.42
C VAL A 715 -19.27 21.18 -7.53
N GLN A 716 -19.83 21.66 -6.40
CA GLN A 716 -21.13 22.32 -6.39
C GLN A 716 -21.12 23.63 -7.17
N LEU A 717 -20.11 24.47 -6.95
CA LEU A 717 -19.96 25.75 -7.63
C LEU A 717 -19.71 25.58 -9.13
N GLY A 718 -18.84 24.65 -9.52
CA GLY A 718 -18.58 24.35 -10.92
C GLY A 718 -19.83 23.88 -11.67
N LYS A 719 -20.59 22.94 -11.09
CA LYS A 719 -21.85 22.45 -11.68
C LYS A 719 -22.94 23.52 -11.75
N LYS A 720 -22.93 24.49 -10.83
CA LYS A 720 -23.88 25.62 -10.86
C LYS A 720 -23.69 26.48 -12.11
N THR A 721 -22.44 26.72 -12.52
CA THR A 721 -22.13 27.50 -13.73
C THR A 721 -22.20 26.64 -15.00
N ARG A 722 -21.67 25.41 -14.96
CA ARG A 722 -21.64 24.47 -16.09
C ARG A 722 -22.15 23.10 -15.63
N PRO A 723 -23.45 22.79 -15.77
CA PRO A 723 -24.06 21.57 -15.24
C PRO A 723 -23.45 20.26 -15.77
N ASP A 724 -22.90 20.29 -16.98
CA ASP A 724 -22.26 19.17 -17.68
C ASP A 724 -20.73 19.15 -17.52
N ILE A 725 -20.16 19.99 -16.64
CA ILE A 725 -18.71 20.04 -16.41
C ILE A 725 -18.19 18.66 -16.01
N LYS A 726 -17.13 18.23 -16.68
CA LYS A 726 -16.45 16.97 -16.34
C LYS A 726 -15.53 17.21 -15.12
N LEU A 727 -15.69 16.41 -14.09
CA LEU A 727 -14.98 16.54 -12.82
C LEU A 727 -14.22 15.25 -12.53
N GLY A 728 -12.92 15.35 -12.29
CA GLY A 728 -12.11 14.21 -11.88
C GLY A 728 -11.10 14.58 -10.81
N ILE A 729 -10.42 13.58 -10.27
CA ILE A 729 -9.31 13.72 -9.33
C ILE A 729 -8.10 12.99 -9.88
N CYS A 730 -6.91 13.55 -9.70
CA CYS A 730 -5.65 12.90 -9.98
C CYS A 730 -4.71 12.99 -8.77
N GLY A 731 -3.81 12.01 -8.66
CA GLY A 731 -2.85 11.92 -7.56
C GLY A 731 -2.96 10.61 -6.80
N GLU A 732 -2.36 10.57 -5.60
CA GLU A 732 -2.31 9.34 -4.80
C GLU A 732 -3.69 8.96 -4.24
N HIS A 733 -4.49 9.97 -3.85
CA HIS A 733 -5.85 9.80 -3.35
C HIS A 733 -6.79 9.15 -4.37
N GLY A 734 -6.54 9.30 -5.67
CA GLY A 734 -7.36 8.69 -6.73
C GLY A 734 -7.32 7.16 -6.75
N GLY A 735 -6.37 6.54 -6.04
CA GLY A 735 -6.24 5.09 -5.88
C GLY A 735 -6.39 4.61 -4.44
N GLU A 736 -6.78 5.47 -3.50
CA GLU A 736 -7.03 5.09 -2.10
C GLU A 736 -8.54 4.84 -1.89
N PRO A 737 -8.97 3.67 -1.40
CA PRO A 737 -10.39 3.29 -1.40
C PRO A 737 -11.34 4.27 -0.72
N SER A 738 -11.00 4.79 0.46
CA SER A 738 -11.89 5.71 1.18
C SER A 738 -11.98 7.09 0.50
N SER A 739 -10.92 7.49 -0.21
CA SER A 739 -10.86 8.71 -1.01
C SER A 739 -11.66 8.55 -2.31
N VAL A 740 -11.62 7.38 -2.95
CA VAL A 740 -12.46 7.03 -4.10
C VAL A 740 -13.93 7.03 -3.70
N GLU A 741 -14.27 6.45 -2.55
CA GLU A 741 -15.64 6.49 -1.99
C GLU A 741 -16.11 7.94 -1.76
N PHE A 742 -15.25 8.79 -1.20
CA PHE A 742 -15.57 10.21 -1.05
C PHE A 742 -15.83 10.89 -2.40
N CYS A 743 -14.96 10.66 -3.39
CA CYS A 743 -15.14 11.15 -4.76
C CYS A 743 -16.46 10.65 -5.38
N HIS A 744 -16.86 9.41 -5.04
CA HIS A 744 -18.15 8.82 -5.36
C HIS A 744 -19.31 9.39 -4.56
N ARG A 745 -19.12 10.08 -3.45
CA ARG A 745 -20.24 10.76 -2.78
C ARG A 745 -20.47 12.18 -3.30
N VAL A 746 -19.40 12.92 -3.56
CA VAL A 746 -19.50 14.36 -3.93
C VAL A 746 -19.92 14.62 -5.38
N GLY A 747 -19.87 13.62 -6.24
CA GLY A 747 -20.39 13.73 -7.62
C GLY A 747 -19.33 13.85 -8.71
N LEU A 748 -18.07 13.44 -8.47
CA LEU A 748 -17.05 13.38 -9.51
C LEU A 748 -17.43 12.37 -10.62
N ASN A 749 -16.96 12.57 -11.84
CA ASN A 749 -17.18 11.68 -12.97
C ASN A 749 -16.13 10.57 -13.06
N TYR A 750 -14.90 10.84 -12.64
CA TYR A 750 -13.82 9.86 -12.67
C TYR A 750 -12.80 10.05 -11.54
N VAL A 751 -12.04 8.98 -11.26
CA VAL A 751 -10.81 9.03 -10.47
C VAL A 751 -9.63 8.62 -11.35
N SER A 752 -8.44 9.15 -11.08
CA SER A 752 -7.22 8.87 -11.84
C SER A 752 -6.04 8.55 -10.92
N CYS A 753 -5.45 7.36 -11.10
CA CYS A 753 -4.41 6.81 -10.23
C CYS A 753 -3.28 6.15 -11.03
N SER A 754 -2.17 5.76 -10.42
CA SER A 754 -1.11 5.05 -11.15
C SER A 754 -1.61 3.73 -11.77
N PRO A 755 -0.97 3.21 -12.84
CA PRO A 755 -1.45 2.05 -13.58
C PRO A 755 -1.82 0.86 -12.69
N PHE A 756 -0.97 0.53 -11.73
CA PHE A 756 -1.16 -0.60 -10.81
C PHE A 756 -2.26 -0.37 -9.76
N ARG A 757 -2.71 0.86 -9.55
CA ARG A 757 -3.83 1.15 -8.63
C ARG A 757 -5.19 1.16 -9.35
N VAL A 758 -5.21 1.01 -10.69
CA VAL A 758 -6.45 0.99 -11.47
C VAL A 758 -7.42 -0.10 -11.00
N PRO A 759 -7.01 -1.38 -10.77
CA PRO A 759 -7.94 -2.39 -10.28
C PRO A 759 -8.49 -2.10 -8.87
N ILE A 760 -7.66 -1.51 -8.00
CA ILE A 760 -8.05 -1.09 -6.65
C ILE A 760 -9.11 0.02 -6.73
N ALA A 761 -8.87 1.04 -7.56
CA ALA A 761 -9.80 2.13 -7.76
C ALA A 761 -11.12 1.67 -8.41
N ARG A 762 -11.07 0.70 -9.34
CA ARG A 762 -12.26 0.07 -9.94
C ARG A 762 -13.12 -0.63 -8.88
N LEU A 763 -12.51 -1.48 -8.04
CA LEU A 763 -13.24 -2.16 -6.97
C LEU A 763 -13.79 -1.17 -5.94
N ALA A 764 -12.99 -0.20 -5.51
CA ALA A 764 -13.44 0.83 -4.57
C ALA A 764 -14.61 1.66 -5.13
N ALA A 765 -14.59 2.00 -6.43
CA ALA A 765 -15.68 2.69 -7.11
C ALA A 765 -16.97 1.85 -7.15
N ALA A 766 -16.88 0.54 -7.39
CA ALA A 766 -18.03 -0.36 -7.37
C ALA A 766 -18.61 -0.52 -5.96
N GLN A 767 -17.75 -0.70 -4.96
CA GLN A 767 -18.16 -0.75 -3.54
C GLN A 767 -18.85 0.54 -3.12
N ALA A 768 -18.30 1.69 -3.51
CA ALA A 768 -18.89 2.98 -3.25
C ALA A 768 -20.27 3.13 -3.89
N GLN A 769 -20.49 2.58 -5.10
CA GLN A 769 -21.81 2.56 -5.74
C GLN A 769 -22.79 1.64 -5.01
N VAL A 770 -22.36 0.48 -4.48
CA VAL A 770 -23.23 -0.39 -3.68
C VAL A 770 -23.64 0.29 -2.37
N GLN A 771 -22.70 0.95 -1.70
CA GLN A 771 -22.95 1.65 -0.42
C GLN A 771 -23.73 2.95 -0.61
N ASN A 772 -23.43 3.71 -1.66
CA ASN A 772 -24.00 5.03 -1.96
C ASN A 772 -24.45 5.09 -3.42
N PRO A 773 -25.60 4.47 -3.79
CA PRO A 773 -26.04 4.40 -5.18
C PRO A 773 -26.28 5.78 -5.80
N ARG A 774 -25.56 6.08 -6.87
CA ARG A 774 -25.86 7.17 -7.79
C ARG A 774 -26.82 6.70 -8.88
N LYS A 775 -27.67 7.61 -9.34
CA LYS A 775 -28.55 7.41 -10.49
C LYS A 775 -27.83 7.65 -11.80
#